data_AF-A0A800DM81-F1
#
_entry.id   AF-A0A800DM81-F1
#
_cell.length_a   1.000
_cell.length_b   1.000
_cell.length_c   1.000
_cell.angle_alpha   90.00
_cell.angle_beta   90.00
_cell.angle_gamma   90.00
#
_symmetry.space_group_name_H-M   'P 1'
#
loop_
_entity.id
_entity.type
_entity.pdbx_description
1 polymer ?
#
loop_
_entity_poly.entity_id
_entity_poly.type
_entity_poly.pdbx_seq_one_letter_code
_entity_poly.pdbx_strand_id
1 'polypeptide(L)'
;MVVELGVQDDVYTVKIGETIYTVDYAFGGLGWKQRYLTKIDNSMYILPIQWNLATQEWVPYHLKDWYDTSGAAKLIAKKQAWDRRCAGCHTTGNMPVKLEDEFVAQFIEDSIGCESCHGPGQEHVSTLDKTKIVNPRNIEDFDRQNEVCGQCHLRGTSSAGTYGYPYDETADVNFRPGDDLTTMFVDGGGYWPDGTSKKHHQQWLDWKQSKHNDNPFHRVGCIDCHDMHGTSLPSDVKIDPTSNELCLSCHGEHGFEDETAIMRHTNHPVDPVGTGASRCTECHMPFTAKSAIAYDIRSHTFRFLSPEHGIEYEMPDSCTGCHDGVKAVAMTQPQAVVEFGTSFCTSCHSETTEYAEWITSKHAESLPGLQSSDHAQDFCLRCHSVDYRLSPEDAKPTLETARASLTCAVCHSHEAEHEDYLLLPVAEACVECHTMGEAAPGSTPHHAQIEVIKGIGGVGVPDMEAGHSKVNPEICVTCHMYREEVEGEEAETVALEGGHTFEPSMDACLKCHGDPQSIKEQVQTEISALLDGLEVALESYPDQESEAYLNAKFNRDVVVSEGSLGVHNYPYAKALLTYAYSAIGESLPTAVVAETGEFILPLEKGLNMISLPLKPETPYTARSFAEELNATAVITIDQEQGKFVGFTPEHAGDGFAIEGGRGYIVNLREAMEVTFSGSMWTNAPSIKATPDVTTSAWAFIVSGSVYDDQRRAAEGDRYLVTVKNLQTEAVAIDEVGSAGDGQFSAVWVDMSRQSVVAVGDEIQVTVADVTTGKIVSGPMTHQIGVDDIQLAYTKVALQLGDIIPEKTLLAQNYPNPFNPETWIPYQLAESADNVTIRIFDAKGQLVRTFHLGYKDAGMYLNRGRAVYWNGRNEAGEAVANGVYFYQLQAGSFVQTKKMVLLK
;
A
#
# COMPACT_ATOMS: atom_id res chain seq x y z
N MET A 1 -20.36 -5.00 53.16
CA MET A 1 -19.90 -6.41 53.22
C MET A 1 -18.40 -6.35 53.35
N VAL A 2 -17.81 -6.94 54.40
CA VAL A 2 -16.36 -6.92 54.65
C VAL A 2 -15.85 -8.35 54.57
N VAL A 3 -14.81 -8.57 53.78
CA VAL A 3 -14.04 -9.82 53.71
C VAL A 3 -12.68 -9.52 54.34
N GLU A 4 -12.34 -10.19 55.43
CA GLU A 4 -11.06 -9.98 56.12
C GLU A 4 -10.11 -11.15 55.79
N LEU A 5 -8.90 -10.81 55.33
CA LEU A 5 -7.83 -11.77 55.07
C LEU A 5 -6.97 -11.92 56.33
N GLY A 6 -6.60 -13.16 56.65
CA GLY A 6 -5.79 -13.47 57.81
C GLY A 6 -4.80 -14.61 57.54
N VAL A 7 -3.93 -14.82 58.52
CA VAL A 7 -3.09 -16.02 58.63
C VAL A 7 -3.27 -16.53 60.05
N GLN A 8 -3.62 -17.81 60.18
CA GLN A 8 -3.77 -18.48 61.47
C GLN A 8 -3.05 -19.83 61.39
N ASP A 9 -2.11 -20.07 62.31
CA ASP A 9 -1.32 -21.30 62.37
C ASP A 9 -0.64 -21.65 61.02
N ASP A 10 -0.03 -20.64 60.37
CA ASP A 10 0.60 -20.72 59.04
C ASP A 10 -0.34 -21.08 57.87
N VAL A 11 -1.66 -21.02 58.08
CA VAL A 11 -2.68 -21.21 57.05
C VAL A 11 -3.35 -19.88 56.71
N TYR A 12 -3.48 -19.58 55.41
CA TYR A 12 -4.23 -18.41 54.95
C TYR A 12 -5.72 -18.59 55.25
N THR A 13 -6.37 -17.54 55.74
CA THR A 13 -7.79 -17.56 56.11
C THR A 13 -8.57 -16.40 55.52
N VAL A 14 -9.86 -16.62 55.33
CA VAL A 14 -10.83 -15.62 54.88
C VAL A 14 -12.00 -15.60 55.85
N LYS A 15 -12.27 -14.44 56.47
CA LYS A 15 -13.39 -14.25 57.38
C LYS A 15 -14.59 -13.66 56.65
N ILE A 16 -15.74 -14.31 56.81
CA ILE A 16 -17.01 -13.96 56.20
C ILE A 16 -18.07 -13.88 57.31
N GLY A 17 -18.45 -12.65 57.69
CA GLY A 17 -19.25 -12.45 58.90
C GLY A 17 -18.45 -12.81 60.15
N GLU A 18 -18.96 -13.73 60.95
CA GLU A 18 -18.29 -14.24 62.16
C GLU A 18 -17.52 -15.56 61.93
N THR A 19 -17.63 -16.15 60.73
CA THR A 19 -16.99 -17.44 60.41
C THR A 19 -15.66 -17.23 59.72
N ILE A 20 -14.64 -17.98 60.15
CA ILE A 20 -13.31 -18.01 59.54
C ILE A 20 -13.20 -19.29 58.70
N TYR A 21 -12.84 -19.14 57.43
CA TYR A 21 -12.62 -20.24 56.50
C TYR A 21 -11.13 -20.36 56.17
N THR A 22 -10.61 -21.59 56.08
CA THR A 22 -9.25 -21.85 55.58
C THR A 22 -9.21 -21.77 54.06
N VAL A 23 -8.09 -21.31 53.53
CA VAL A 23 -7.79 -21.41 52.10
C VAL A 23 -7.10 -22.75 51.87
N ASP A 24 -7.82 -23.70 51.31
CA ASP A 24 -7.34 -25.07 51.12
C ASP A 24 -6.65 -25.26 49.76
N TYR A 25 -7.11 -24.55 48.72
CA TYR A 25 -6.52 -24.56 47.39
C TYR A 25 -6.54 -23.17 46.77
N ALA A 26 -5.59 -22.91 45.86
CA ALA A 26 -5.62 -21.76 44.98
C ALA A 26 -5.58 -22.24 43.52
N PHE A 27 -6.42 -21.63 42.67
CA PHE A 27 -6.51 -22.00 41.25
C PHE A 27 -6.73 -20.75 40.39
N GLY A 28 -6.29 -20.79 39.13
CA GLY A 28 -6.39 -19.66 38.20
C GLY A 28 -5.35 -19.74 37.08
N GLY A 29 -5.56 -18.94 36.02
CA GLY A 29 -4.66 -18.90 34.87
C GLY A 29 -3.41 -18.06 35.15
N LEU A 30 -2.26 -18.56 34.68
CA LEU A 30 -0.97 -17.84 34.72
C LEU A 30 -1.15 -16.41 34.18
N GLY A 31 -0.84 -15.41 35.00
CA GLY A 31 -0.81 -14.00 34.60
C GLY A 31 -2.10 -13.19 34.78
N TRP A 32 -3.26 -13.80 35.11
CA TRP A 32 -4.54 -13.07 35.12
C TRP A 32 -5.20 -12.98 36.50
N LYS A 33 -5.63 -14.11 37.08
CA LYS A 33 -6.35 -14.12 38.36
C LYS A 33 -6.04 -15.35 39.16
N GLN A 34 -6.04 -15.19 40.48
CA GLN A 34 -6.01 -16.29 41.42
C GLN A 34 -7.30 -16.29 42.25
N ARG A 35 -7.93 -17.45 42.37
CA ARG A 35 -9.10 -17.71 43.20
C ARG A 35 -8.76 -18.76 44.24
N TYR A 36 -9.56 -18.78 45.31
CA TYR A 36 -9.26 -19.53 46.51
C TYR A 36 -10.45 -20.42 46.87
N LEU A 37 -10.18 -21.66 47.24
CA LEU A 37 -11.18 -22.64 47.64
C LEU A 37 -11.10 -22.88 49.14
N THR A 38 -12.27 -23.12 49.74
CA THR A 38 -12.41 -23.65 51.09
C THR A 38 -13.26 -24.91 51.05
N LYS A 39 -12.95 -25.88 51.91
CA LYS A 39 -13.69 -27.12 52.08
C LYS A 39 -14.76 -26.93 53.15
N ILE A 40 -16.01 -27.20 52.76
CA ILE A 40 -17.16 -27.25 53.68
C ILE A 40 -17.76 -28.63 53.53
N ASP A 41 -17.79 -29.39 54.62
CA ASP A 41 -18.14 -30.82 54.61
C ASP A 41 -17.25 -31.60 53.63
N ASN A 42 -17.82 -32.22 52.59
CA ASN A 42 -17.04 -32.96 51.59
C ASN A 42 -16.75 -32.16 50.30
N SER A 43 -17.42 -31.02 50.08
CA SER A 43 -17.31 -30.22 48.86
C SER A 43 -16.40 -29.00 49.02
N MET A 44 -15.84 -28.55 47.91
CA MET A 44 -15.08 -27.32 47.78
C MET A 44 -15.96 -26.15 47.33
N TYR A 45 -15.71 -24.96 47.85
CA TYR A 45 -16.42 -23.74 47.50
C TYR A 45 -15.46 -22.59 47.23
N ILE A 46 -15.78 -21.79 46.21
CA ILE A 46 -14.97 -20.60 45.86
C ILE A 46 -15.25 -19.49 46.87
N LEU A 47 -14.20 -19.04 47.55
CA LEU A 47 -14.24 -17.92 48.49
C LEU A 47 -14.62 -16.61 47.76
N PRO A 48 -15.25 -15.64 48.46
CA PRO A 48 -15.81 -14.44 47.84
C PRO A 48 -14.76 -13.39 47.47
N ILE A 49 -13.53 -13.81 47.21
CA ILE A 49 -12.39 -12.94 46.95
C ILE A 49 -11.49 -13.56 45.89
N GLN A 50 -10.92 -12.71 45.05
CA GLN A 50 -9.92 -13.09 44.06
C GLN A 50 -8.79 -12.07 44.03
N TRP A 51 -7.61 -12.51 43.64
CA TRP A 51 -6.47 -11.64 43.35
C TRP A 51 -6.43 -11.37 41.85
N ASN A 52 -6.44 -10.08 41.47
CA ASN A 52 -6.22 -9.65 40.09
C ASN A 52 -4.72 -9.44 39.88
N LEU A 53 -4.07 -10.29 39.08
CA LEU A 53 -2.63 -10.17 38.84
C LEU A 53 -2.29 -8.92 38.01
N ALA A 54 -3.17 -8.50 37.11
CA ALA A 54 -2.94 -7.35 36.23
C ALA A 54 -2.92 -6.03 37.02
N THR A 55 -3.85 -5.84 37.95
CA THR A 55 -3.90 -4.62 38.80
C THR A 55 -3.17 -4.78 40.13
N GLN A 56 -2.75 -6.00 40.48
CA GLN A 56 -2.19 -6.36 41.79
C GLN A 56 -3.12 -5.98 42.95
N GLU A 57 -4.42 -6.24 42.78
CA GLU A 57 -5.44 -5.88 43.75
C GLU A 57 -6.33 -7.06 44.14
N TRP A 58 -6.80 -7.02 45.38
CA TRP A 58 -7.86 -7.89 45.87
C TRP A 58 -9.22 -7.37 45.41
N VAL A 59 -9.99 -8.23 44.73
CA VAL A 59 -11.30 -7.89 44.19
C VAL A 59 -12.36 -8.83 44.76
N PRO A 60 -13.54 -8.32 45.18
CA PRO A 60 -14.64 -9.18 45.57
C PRO A 60 -15.10 -10.08 44.43
N TYR A 61 -15.39 -11.33 44.73
CA TYR A 61 -15.89 -12.31 43.78
C TYR A 61 -17.22 -12.88 44.29
N HIS A 62 -18.30 -12.76 43.51
CA HIS A 62 -19.56 -13.45 43.81
C HIS A 62 -20.09 -13.28 45.25
N LEU A 63 -19.97 -12.08 45.84
CA LEU A 63 -20.41 -11.79 47.22
C LEU A 63 -21.85 -12.24 47.50
N LYS A 64 -22.74 -12.16 46.52
CA LYS A 64 -24.15 -12.60 46.63
C LYS A 64 -24.32 -14.09 46.98
N ASP A 65 -23.32 -14.92 46.74
CA ASP A 65 -23.36 -16.34 47.09
C ASP A 65 -23.09 -16.55 48.60
N TRP A 66 -22.44 -15.58 49.25
CA TRP A 66 -22.02 -15.60 50.66
C TRP A 66 -22.76 -14.61 51.57
N TYR A 67 -23.41 -13.59 51.00
CA TYR A 67 -24.18 -12.59 51.74
C TYR A 67 -25.63 -12.49 51.20
N ASP A 68 -26.57 -12.10 52.06
CA ASP A 68 -27.94 -11.78 51.67
C ASP A 68 -28.10 -10.30 51.25
N THR A 69 -29.32 -9.90 50.89
CA THR A 69 -29.62 -8.53 50.44
C THR A 69 -29.49 -7.46 51.54
N SER A 70 -29.49 -7.87 52.82
CA SER A 70 -29.22 -6.98 53.96
C SER A 70 -27.71 -6.82 54.23
N GLY A 71 -26.88 -7.64 53.61
CA GLY A 71 -25.44 -7.69 53.84
C GLY A 71 -25.02 -8.62 54.97
N ALA A 72 -25.95 -9.41 55.52
CA ALA A 72 -25.63 -10.43 56.51
C ALA A 72 -25.02 -11.66 55.82
N ALA A 73 -24.01 -12.27 56.45
CA ALA A 73 -23.39 -13.50 55.96
C ALA A 73 -24.40 -14.66 56.01
N LYS A 74 -24.38 -15.52 55.00
CA LYS A 74 -25.20 -16.73 54.90
C LYS A 74 -24.33 -17.92 54.52
N LEU A 75 -24.85 -19.12 54.76
CA LEU A 75 -24.23 -20.33 54.25
C LEU A 75 -24.38 -20.38 52.72
N ILE A 76 -23.29 -20.71 52.04
CA ILE A 76 -23.29 -20.90 50.59
C ILE A 76 -24.17 -22.12 50.20
N ALA A 77 -24.92 -22.01 49.11
CA ALA A 77 -25.80 -23.09 48.67
C ALA A 77 -25.00 -24.24 48.05
N LYS A 78 -25.33 -25.50 48.36
CA LYS A 78 -24.62 -26.70 47.85
C LYS A 78 -24.50 -26.76 46.31
N LYS A 79 -25.46 -26.18 45.59
CA LYS A 79 -25.39 -26.05 44.12
C LYS A 79 -24.25 -25.17 43.60
N GLN A 80 -23.62 -24.36 44.46
CA GLN A 80 -22.47 -23.51 44.16
C GLN A 80 -21.13 -24.21 44.40
N ALA A 81 -21.12 -25.50 44.77
CA ALA A 81 -19.90 -26.27 44.93
C ALA A 81 -19.03 -26.19 43.66
N TRP A 82 -17.74 -25.94 43.86
CA TRP A 82 -16.72 -25.92 42.81
C TRP A 82 -16.63 -27.29 42.12
N ASP A 83 -16.79 -28.37 42.88
CA ASP A 83 -16.81 -29.75 42.39
C ASP A 83 -17.78 -29.95 41.23
N ARG A 84 -18.97 -29.36 41.37
CA ARG A 84 -20.05 -29.45 40.39
C ARG A 84 -19.83 -28.53 39.20
N ARG A 85 -19.27 -27.34 39.43
CA ARG A 85 -19.31 -26.23 38.47
C ARG A 85 -18.01 -26.00 37.71
N CYS A 86 -16.88 -26.50 38.24
CA CYS A 86 -15.56 -26.08 37.80
C CYS A 86 -14.57 -27.23 37.72
N ALA A 87 -14.65 -28.22 38.61
CA ALA A 87 -13.61 -29.25 38.72
C ALA A 87 -13.27 -29.94 37.39
N GLY A 88 -14.26 -30.30 36.57
CA GLY A 88 -14.00 -30.99 35.29
C GLY A 88 -13.12 -30.22 34.30
N CYS A 89 -13.10 -28.89 34.33
CA CYS A 89 -12.21 -28.08 33.48
C CYS A 89 -10.91 -27.67 34.19
N HIS A 90 -10.75 -27.98 35.48
CA HIS A 90 -9.67 -27.46 36.33
C HIS A 90 -8.82 -28.57 36.98
N THR A 91 -9.13 -29.83 36.71
CA THR A 91 -8.37 -30.98 37.21
C THR A 91 -8.26 -32.06 36.14
N THR A 92 -7.32 -33.00 36.34
CA THR A 92 -7.13 -34.15 35.44
C THR A 92 -7.69 -35.41 36.06
N GLY A 93 -8.43 -36.19 35.25
CA GLY A 93 -9.05 -37.44 35.69
C GLY A 93 -10.21 -37.24 36.68
N ASN A 94 -10.96 -36.14 36.55
CA ASN A 94 -12.04 -35.77 37.46
C ASN A 94 -13.26 -36.71 37.41
N MET A 95 -13.46 -37.59 38.37
CA MET A 95 -14.68 -38.38 38.53
C MET A 95 -15.59 -37.75 39.60
N PRO A 96 -16.64 -37.02 39.22
CA PRO A 96 -17.56 -36.43 40.20
C PRO A 96 -18.42 -37.50 40.86
N VAL A 97 -18.52 -37.44 42.19
CA VAL A 97 -19.39 -38.32 43.00
C VAL A 97 -20.46 -37.46 43.67
N LYS A 98 -21.72 -37.90 43.58
CA LYS A 98 -22.82 -37.30 44.34
C LYS A 98 -23.03 -38.06 45.64
N LEU A 99 -22.77 -37.40 46.77
CA LEU A 99 -22.99 -37.94 48.12
C LEU A 99 -24.18 -37.22 48.74
N GLU A 100 -25.34 -37.89 48.84
CA GLU A 100 -26.59 -37.27 49.31
C GLU A 100 -26.95 -36.00 48.51
N ASP A 101 -26.79 -34.82 49.10
CA ASP A 101 -27.00 -33.49 48.51
C ASP A 101 -25.70 -32.72 48.20
N GLU A 102 -24.53 -33.37 48.36
CA GLU A 102 -23.19 -32.86 48.06
C GLU A 102 -22.62 -33.40 46.74
N PHE A 103 -21.73 -32.62 46.14
CA PHE A 103 -20.96 -32.98 44.94
C PHE A 103 -19.49 -32.98 45.29
N VAL A 104 -18.80 -34.09 45.05
CA VAL A 104 -17.39 -34.25 45.41
C VAL A 104 -16.61 -34.61 44.17
N ALA A 105 -15.65 -33.77 43.80
CA ALA A 105 -14.73 -34.05 42.71
C ALA A 105 -13.64 -35.01 43.18
N GLN A 106 -13.44 -36.12 42.46
CA GLN A 106 -12.30 -37.01 42.67
C GLN A 106 -11.37 -36.91 41.47
N PHE A 107 -10.18 -36.34 41.63
CA PHE A 107 -9.25 -36.15 40.53
C PHE A 107 -7.89 -36.77 40.85
N ILE A 108 -7.13 -37.07 39.80
CA ILE A 108 -5.79 -37.65 39.91
C ILE A 108 -4.76 -36.53 40.09
N GLU A 109 -4.93 -35.42 39.39
CA GLU A 109 -4.06 -34.24 39.48
C GLU A 109 -4.88 -32.98 39.70
N ASP A 110 -4.37 -32.07 40.54
CA ASP A 110 -5.01 -30.83 40.98
C ASP A 110 -4.84 -29.66 39.99
N SER A 111 -4.59 -29.98 38.71
CA SER A 111 -4.40 -29.03 37.61
C SER A 111 -4.68 -29.71 36.26
N ILE A 112 -4.53 -28.97 35.16
CA ILE A 112 -4.61 -29.51 33.80
C ILE A 112 -3.25 -30.13 33.42
N GLY A 113 -3.13 -31.43 33.66
CA GLY A 113 -1.98 -32.25 33.31
C GLY A 113 -2.08 -32.89 31.92
N CYS A 114 -1.06 -33.70 31.59
CA CYS A 114 -0.91 -34.30 30.25
C CYS A 114 -2.14 -35.12 29.83
N GLU A 115 -2.71 -35.88 30.76
CA GLU A 115 -3.81 -36.81 30.46
C GLU A 115 -5.13 -36.11 30.11
N SER A 116 -5.30 -34.82 30.44
CA SER A 116 -6.48 -34.05 30.02
C SER A 116 -6.54 -33.86 28.50
N CYS A 117 -5.38 -33.80 27.83
CA CYS A 117 -5.27 -33.61 26.38
C CYS A 117 -4.86 -34.91 25.64
N HIS A 118 -4.14 -35.81 26.33
CA HIS A 118 -3.58 -37.02 25.75
C HIS A 118 -4.31 -38.32 26.16
N GLY A 119 -5.31 -38.20 27.05
CA GLY A 119 -6.02 -39.33 27.63
C GLY A 119 -5.17 -40.08 28.69
N PRO A 120 -5.73 -41.12 29.32
CA PRO A 120 -5.04 -41.88 30.36
C PRO A 120 -3.77 -42.56 29.85
N GLY A 121 -2.63 -42.29 30.49
CA GLY A 121 -1.31 -42.76 30.09
C GLY A 121 -0.86 -44.07 30.73
N GLN A 122 -1.66 -44.70 31.59
CA GLN A 122 -1.27 -45.92 32.31
C GLN A 122 -0.83 -47.07 31.38
N GLU A 123 -1.56 -47.32 30.30
CA GLU A 123 -1.20 -48.38 29.33
C GLU A 123 0.06 -47.99 28.54
N HIS A 124 0.18 -46.72 28.15
CA HIS A 124 1.37 -46.18 27.50
C HIS A 124 2.63 -46.34 28.35
N VAL A 125 2.59 -45.95 29.63
CA VAL A 125 3.76 -46.03 30.52
C VAL A 125 4.13 -47.49 30.83
N SER A 126 3.14 -48.37 30.99
CA SER A 126 3.40 -49.78 31.32
C SER A 126 3.93 -50.61 30.14
N THR A 127 3.59 -50.23 28.91
CA THR A 127 4.00 -50.97 27.69
C THR A 127 5.07 -50.27 26.87
N LEU A 128 5.27 -48.95 27.08
CA LEU A 128 6.04 -48.04 26.23
C LEU A 128 5.53 -47.95 24.79
N ASP A 129 4.31 -48.43 24.52
CA ASP A 129 3.68 -48.36 23.21
C ASP A 129 3.09 -46.97 22.97
N LYS A 130 3.59 -46.27 21.95
CA LYS A 130 3.15 -44.92 21.57
C LYS A 130 1.72 -44.88 21.03
N THR A 131 1.18 -46.02 20.60
CA THR A 131 -0.22 -46.11 20.14
C THR A 131 -1.23 -46.10 21.29
N LYS A 132 -0.75 -46.24 22.53
CA LYS A 132 -1.58 -46.30 23.76
C LYS A 132 -1.74 -44.96 24.46
N ILE A 133 -1.34 -43.88 23.81
CA ILE A 133 -1.56 -42.50 24.25
C ILE A 133 -2.03 -41.68 23.05
N VAL A 134 -3.00 -40.80 23.25
CA VAL A 134 -3.51 -39.97 22.15
C VAL A 134 -2.52 -38.86 21.88
N ASN A 135 -2.17 -38.66 20.61
CA ASN A 135 -1.61 -37.41 20.15
C ASN A 135 -2.73 -36.64 19.44
N PRO A 136 -3.21 -35.50 19.98
CA PRO A 136 -4.30 -34.75 19.37
C PRO A 136 -4.09 -34.44 17.89
N ARG A 137 -2.84 -34.16 17.47
CA ARG A 137 -2.50 -33.89 16.06
C ARG A 137 -2.77 -35.07 15.12
N ASN A 138 -2.82 -36.29 15.66
CA ASN A 138 -3.04 -37.52 14.89
C ASN A 138 -4.50 -37.99 14.90
N ILE A 139 -5.41 -37.26 15.55
CA ILE A 139 -6.85 -37.55 15.46
C ILE A 139 -7.30 -37.22 14.03
N GLU A 140 -7.83 -38.21 13.31
CA GLU A 140 -8.22 -38.07 11.89
C GLU A 140 -9.38 -37.10 11.69
N ASP A 141 -10.35 -37.11 12.61
CA ASP A 141 -11.46 -36.17 12.60
C ASP A 141 -11.02 -34.81 13.16
N PHE A 142 -11.07 -33.78 12.32
CA PHE A 142 -10.59 -32.45 12.64
C PHE A 142 -11.44 -31.75 13.72
N ASP A 143 -12.74 -32.04 13.79
CA ASP A 143 -13.61 -31.49 14.84
C ASP A 143 -13.24 -32.12 16.18
N ARG A 144 -13.06 -33.45 16.22
CA ARG A 144 -12.59 -34.18 17.41
C ARG A 144 -11.21 -33.71 17.89
N GLN A 145 -10.32 -33.36 16.97
CA GLN A 145 -9.01 -32.79 17.32
C GLN A 145 -9.14 -31.47 18.09
N ASN A 146 -10.01 -30.56 17.65
CA ASN A 146 -10.17 -29.24 18.28
C ASN A 146 -11.07 -29.29 19.53
N GLU A 147 -11.94 -30.29 19.65
CA GLU A 147 -12.74 -30.53 20.85
C GLU A 147 -11.91 -30.88 22.08
N VAL A 148 -10.67 -31.35 21.91
CA VAL A 148 -9.70 -31.48 23.00
C VAL A 148 -9.48 -30.15 23.73
N CYS A 149 -9.46 -29.04 23.00
CA CYS A 149 -9.42 -27.69 23.58
C CYS A 149 -10.83 -27.24 24.00
N GLY A 150 -11.81 -27.58 23.17
CA GLY A 150 -13.23 -27.29 23.38
C GLY A 150 -13.75 -27.71 24.74
N GLN A 151 -13.33 -28.87 25.28
CA GLN A 151 -13.82 -29.39 26.57
C GLN A 151 -13.71 -28.40 27.76
N CYS A 152 -12.75 -27.47 27.69
CA CYS A 152 -12.52 -26.44 28.70
C CYS A 152 -12.80 -25.02 28.19
N HIS A 153 -12.49 -24.73 26.92
CA HIS A 153 -12.65 -23.42 26.30
C HIS A 153 -14.07 -23.18 25.75
N LEU A 154 -15.05 -23.61 26.53
CA LEU A 154 -16.48 -23.48 26.28
C LEU A 154 -17.24 -23.05 27.54
N ARG A 155 -18.50 -22.66 27.35
CA ARG A 155 -19.38 -22.27 28.44
C ARG A 155 -20.73 -22.97 28.36
N GLY A 156 -21.08 -23.73 29.39
CA GLY A 156 -22.40 -24.33 29.50
C GLY A 156 -22.44 -25.43 30.56
N THR A 157 -23.16 -26.51 30.28
CA THR A 157 -23.36 -27.61 31.22
C THR A 157 -23.18 -28.96 30.55
N SER A 158 -23.04 -30.02 31.32
CA SER A 158 -23.21 -31.39 30.82
C SER A 158 -24.60 -31.57 30.19
N SER A 159 -24.77 -32.65 29.40
CA SER A 159 -26.02 -32.91 28.66
C SER A 159 -27.26 -32.99 29.55
N ALA A 160 -27.15 -33.54 30.77
CA ALA A 160 -28.27 -33.53 31.72
C ALA A 160 -28.39 -32.25 32.57
N GLY A 161 -27.50 -31.26 32.37
CA GLY A 161 -27.46 -30.02 33.15
C GLY A 161 -26.95 -30.20 34.58
N THR A 162 -26.40 -31.37 34.90
CA THR A 162 -25.92 -31.70 36.25
C THR A 162 -24.64 -30.93 36.56
N TYR A 163 -23.67 -30.96 35.66
CA TYR A 163 -22.34 -30.40 35.85
C TYR A 163 -22.13 -29.13 35.02
N GLY A 164 -21.25 -28.24 35.47
CA GLY A 164 -20.88 -27.01 34.74
C GLY A 164 -19.80 -27.21 33.68
N TYR A 165 -19.57 -28.46 33.28
CA TYR A 165 -18.53 -28.91 32.37
C TYR A 165 -19.02 -30.17 31.62
N PRO A 166 -18.39 -30.53 30.49
CA PRO A 166 -18.77 -31.73 29.73
C PRO A 166 -18.64 -33.01 30.56
N TYR A 167 -19.70 -33.81 30.58
CA TYR A 167 -19.75 -35.10 31.27
C TYR A 167 -20.89 -35.93 30.70
N ASP A 168 -20.69 -37.24 30.53
CA ASP A 168 -21.77 -38.16 30.17
C ASP A 168 -22.29 -38.81 31.46
N GLU A 169 -23.43 -38.32 31.95
CA GLU A 169 -24.05 -38.88 33.16
C GLU A 169 -24.60 -40.30 32.97
N THR A 170 -24.84 -40.73 31.73
CA THR A 170 -25.39 -42.06 31.43
C THR A 170 -24.28 -43.11 31.44
N ALA A 171 -23.17 -42.79 30.79
CA ALA A 171 -21.99 -43.66 30.78
C ALA A 171 -21.10 -43.49 32.01
N ASP A 172 -21.32 -42.43 32.79
CA ASP A 172 -20.53 -42.05 33.97
C ASP A 172 -19.05 -41.85 33.65
N VAL A 173 -18.78 -41.07 32.59
CA VAL A 173 -17.42 -40.80 32.10
C VAL A 173 -17.23 -39.33 31.72
N ASN A 174 -16.00 -38.85 31.89
CA ASN A 174 -15.54 -37.59 31.31
C ASN A 174 -15.32 -37.71 29.81
N PHE A 175 -15.27 -36.55 29.17
CA PHE A 175 -14.72 -36.41 27.82
C PHE A 175 -13.30 -37.02 27.75
N ARG A 176 -13.04 -37.76 26.68
CA ARG A 176 -11.71 -38.23 26.31
C ARG A 176 -11.33 -37.68 24.92
N PRO A 177 -10.05 -37.41 24.66
CA PRO A 177 -9.60 -37.01 23.33
C PRO A 177 -10.06 -37.98 22.25
N GLY A 178 -10.86 -37.49 21.31
CA GLY A 178 -11.50 -38.29 20.25
C GLY A 178 -13.02 -38.49 20.42
N ASP A 179 -13.57 -38.27 21.61
CA ASP A 179 -15.02 -38.32 21.86
C ASP A 179 -15.76 -37.15 21.18
N ASP A 180 -17.05 -37.32 20.90
CA ASP A 180 -17.91 -36.25 20.40
C ASP A 180 -18.35 -35.32 21.54
N LEU A 181 -17.67 -34.18 21.68
CA LEU A 181 -17.97 -33.21 22.73
C LEU A 181 -19.42 -32.71 22.68
N THR A 182 -20.02 -32.63 21.48
CA THR A 182 -21.39 -32.11 21.31
C THR A 182 -22.45 -33.02 21.92
N THR A 183 -22.12 -34.29 22.20
CA THR A 183 -23.02 -35.25 22.86
C THR A 183 -22.96 -35.16 24.39
N MET A 184 -21.94 -34.49 24.94
CA MET A 184 -21.65 -34.44 26.38
C MET A 184 -21.93 -33.07 27.00
N PHE A 185 -22.44 -32.12 26.20
CA PHE A 185 -22.51 -30.73 26.57
C PHE A 185 -23.71 -30.00 25.96
N VAL A 186 -24.24 -29.03 26.71
CA VAL A 186 -25.25 -28.06 26.26
C VAL A 186 -24.71 -26.64 26.44
N ASP A 187 -24.79 -25.85 25.37
CA ASP A 187 -24.36 -24.46 25.34
C ASP A 187 -25.09 -23.60 26.39
N GLY A 188 -24.32 -22.90 27.22
CA GLY A 188 -24.82 -22.00 28.25
C GLY A 188 -25.16 -20.60 27.75
N GLY A 189 -24.90 -20.32 26.47
CA GLY A 189 -25.14 -19.03 25.83
C GLY A 189 -24.25 -17.92 26.38
N GLY A 190 -24.74 -16.69 26.26
CA GLY A 190 -23.97 -15.49 26.59
C GLY A 190 -23.27 -14.90 25.36
N TYR A 191 -24.04 -14.73 24.30
CA TYR A 191 -23.63 -14.13 23.04
C TYR A 191 -24.18 -12.71 22.90
N TRP A 192 -23.53 -11.93 22.05
CA TRP A 192 -24.14 -10.78 21.40
C TRP A 192 -25.20 -11.25 20.40
N PRO A 193 -26.12 -10.38 19.93
CA PRO A 193 -27.18 -10.82 19.02
C PRO A 193 -26.65 -11.34 17.67
N ASP A 194 -25.43 -10.99 17.28
CA ASP A 194 -24.72 -11.51 16.10
C ASP A 194 -24.12 -12.92 16.30
N GLY A 195 -24.20 -13.48 17.52
CA GLY A 195 -23.63 -14.77 17.88
C GLY A 195 -22.19 -14.73 18.43
N THR A 196 -21.52 -13.58 18.41
CA THR A 196 -20.17 -13.44 18.99
C THR A 196 -20.20 -13.57 20.50
N SER A 197 -19.19 -14.19 21.11
CA SER A 197 -19.14 -14.39 22.56
C SER A 197 -19.11 -13.09 23.37
N LYS A 198 -19.94 -13.04 24.42
CA LYS A 198 -20.03 -11.93 25.39
C LYS A 198 -19.51 -12.31 26.78
N LYS A 199 -19.20 -13.60 27.02
CA LYS A 199 -18.71 -14.12 28.31
C LYS A 199 -17.37 -14.85 28.17
N HIS A 200 -16.70 -15.05 29.30
CA HIS A 200 -15.43 -15.77 29.34
C HIS A 200 -15.58 -17.27 29.01
N HIS A 201 -14.49 -17.84 28.47
CA HIS A 201 -14.30 -19.24 28.05
C HIS A 201 -15.28 -19.67 26.94
N GLN A 202 -15.26 -18.99 25.80
CA GLN A 202 -16.09 -19.37 24.65
C GLN A 202 -15.28 -19.38 23.33
N GLN A 203 -13.94 -19.44 23.42
CA GLN A 203 -13.06 -19.37 22.25
C GLN A 203 -13.33 -20.50 21.25
N TRP A 204 -13.66 -21.71 21.72
CA TRP A 204 -14.01 -22.81 20.82
C TRP A 204 -15.34 -22.58 20.10
N LEU A 205 -16.31 -21.92 20.76
CA LEU A 205 -17.62 -21.60 20.18
C LEU A 205 -17.47 -20.49 19.12
N ASP A 206 -16.68 -19.45 19.41
CA ASP A 206 -16.31 -18.42 18.43
C ASP A 206 -15.53 -18.99 17.24
N TRP A 207 -14.56 -19.88 17.50
CA TRP A 207 -13.76 -20.51 16.45
C TRP A 207 -14.62 -21.38 15.53
N LYS A 208 -15.60 -22.12 16.07
CA LYS A 208 -16.50 -22.97 15.26
C LYS A 208 -17.26 -22.19 14.19
N GLN A 209 -17.60 -20.93 14.45
CA GLN A 209 -18.27 -20.05 13.48
C GLN A 209 -17.30 -19.26 12.59
N SER A 210 -15.99 -19.45 12.74
CA SER A 210 -14.97 -18.76 11.96
C SER A 210 -14.68 -19.46 10.62
N LYS A 211 -14.13 -18.70 9.67
CA LYS A 211 -13.62 -19.28 8.42
C LYS A 211 -12.36 -20.12 8.61
N HIS A 212 -11.64 -19.99 9.72
CA HIS A 212 -10.58 -20.95 10.05
C HIS A 212 -11.14 -22.35 10.27
N ASN A 213 -12.33 -22.47 10.88
CA ASN A 213 -13.00 -23.76 11.01
C ASN A 213 -13.70 -24.20 9.71
N ASP A 214 -14.37 -23.26 9.03
CA ASP A 214 -15.23 -23.51 7.86
C ASP A 214 -14.60 -23.02 6.54
N ASN A 215 -13.42 -23.54 6.21
CA ASN A 215 -12.75 -23.30 4.93
C ASN A 215 -12.69 -24.60 4.11
N PRO A 216 -13.21 -24.61 2.86
CA PRO A 216 -13.30 -25.82 2.04
C PRO A 216 -11.95 -26.32 1.49
N PHE A 217 -10.90 -25.47 1.52
CA PHE A 217 -9.57 -25.80 1.01
C PHE A 217 -8.64 -26.27 2.13
N HIS A 218 -8.64 -25.58 3.27
CA HIS A 218 -7.82 -25.92 4.42
C HIS A 218 -8.40 -25.36 5.72
N ARG A 219 -8.72 -26.25 6.68
CA ARG A 219 -9.19 -25.88 8.02
C ARG A 219 -7.99 -25.66 8.95
N VAL A 220 -8.07 -24.64 9.81
CA VAL A 220 -7.03 -24.20 10.76
C VAL A 220 -7.57 -24.31 12.19
N GLY A 221 -6.85 -25.06 13.04
CA GLY A 221 -7.26 -25.42 14.40
C GLY A 221 -6.50 -24.68 15.49
N CYS A 222 -6.85 -24.95 16.75
CA CYS A 222 -6.27 -24.30 17.92
C CYS A 222 -4.74 -24.52 17.99
N ILE A 223 -4.30 -25.74 17.70
CA ILE A 223 -2.89 -26.13 17.76
C ILE A 223 -2.06 -25.60 16.61
N ASP A 224 -2.65 -24.90 15.64
CA ASP A 224 -1.91 -24.24 14.57
C ASP A 224 -1.33 -22.91 15.05
N CYS A 225 -2.07 -22.20 15.92
CA CYS A 225 -1.64 -20.94 16.52
C CYS A 225 -0.99 -21.10 17.90
N HIS A 226 -1.43 -22.09 18.69
CA HIS A 226 -0.98 -22.28 20.08
C HIS A 226 -0.07 -23.50 20.27
N ASP A 227 0.81 -23.45 21.28
CA ASP A 227 1.68 -24.53 21.72
C ASP A 227 1.48 -24.86 23.20
N MET A 228 0.98 -26.05 23.46
CA MET A 228 0.52 -26.51 24.77
C MET A 228 1.64 -27.07 25.66
N HIS A 229 2.87 -27.15 25.16
CA HIS A 229 4.03 -27.60 25.95
C HIS A 229 4.88 -26.45 26.50
N GLY A 230 4.37 -25.22 26.35
CA GLY A 230 4.91 -24.00 26.92
C GLY A 230 5.80 -23.25 25.94
N THR A 231 5.41 -22.01 25.65
CA THR A 231 6.27 -21.00 25.04
C THR A 231 6.60 -19.94 26.09
N SER A 232 7.62 -19.12 25.84
CA SER A 232 7.85 -17.93 26.67
C SER A 232 6.88 -16.79 26.31
N LEU A 233 5.95 -17.01 25.37
CA LEU A 233 5.06 -15.99 24.83
C LEU A 233 3.73 -15.98 25.59
N PRO A 234 3.07 -14.81 25.72
CA PRO A 234 1.76 -14.73 26.36
C PRO A 234 0.71 -15.63 25.70
N SER A 235 -0.19 -16.21 26.49
CA SER A 235 -1.29 -17.05 26.01
C SER A 235 -0.86 -18.28 25.20
N ASP A 236 0.37 -18.75 25.41
CA ASP A 236 0.92 -19.98 24.82
C ASP A 236 0.83 -20.01 23.28
N VAL A 237 0.98 -18.85 22.62
CA VAL A 237 1.06 -18.78 21.16
C VAL A 237 2.45 -19.17 20.66
N LYS A 238 2.51 -19.70 19.44
CA LYS A 238 3.76 -20.17 18.81
C LYS A 238 4.68 -19.06 18.34
N ILE A 239 4.10 -17.97 17.88
CA ILE A 239 4.77 -16.82 17.27
C ILE A 239 4.31 -15.57 18.00
N ASP A 240 5.22 -14.62 18.20
CA ASP A 240 4.95 -13.39 18.95
C ASP A 240 3.78 -12.62 18.31
N PRO A 241 2.65 -12.48 19.02
CA PRO A 241 1.44 -11.86 18.47
C PRO A 241 1.61 -10.33 18.32
N THR A 242 2.67 -9.74 18.87
CA THR A 242 2.96 -8.30 18.73
C THR A 242 3.64 -7.94 17.41
N SER A 243 4.01 -8.92 16.57
CA SER A 243 4.78 -8.73 15.34
C SER A 243 3.99 -8.95 14.04
N ASN A 244 2.69 -9.28 14.13
CA ASN A 244 1.85 -9.81 13.03
C ASN A 244 2.31 -11.14 12.40
N GLU A 245 3.52 -11.61 12.68
CA GLU A 245 4.11 -12.81 12.08
C GLU A 245 3.22 -14.06 12.28
N LEU A 246 2.50 -14.16 13.41
CA LEU A 246 1.55 -15.24 13.64
C LEU A 246 0.49 -15.33 12.54
N CYS A 247 -0.11 -14.19 12.16
CA CYS A 247 -1.13 -14.12 11.12
C CYS A 247 -0.51 -14.18 9.72
N LEU A 248 0.58 -13.44 9.51
CA LEU A 248 1.24 -13.34 8.21
C LEU A 248 1.96 -14.63 7.79
N SER A 249 2.23 -15.56 8.72
CA SER A 249 2.75 -16.88 8.38
C SER A 249 1.88 -17.66 7.37
N CYS A 250 0.58 -17.35 7.30
CA CYS A 250 -0.34 -17.86 6.28
C CYS A 250 -0.91 -16.74 5.39
N HIS A 251 -1.18 -15.55 5.94
CA HIS A 251 -1.82 -14.46 5.20
C HIS A 251 -0.84 -13.58 4.40
N GLY A 252 0.48 -13.68 4.66
CA GLY A 252 1.50 -12.84 4.00
C GLY A 252 1.56 -13.02 2.49
N GLU A 253 1.46 -14.26 2.01
CA GLU A 253 1.43 -14.59 0.56
C GLU A 253 0.03 -14.38 -0.07
N HIS A 254 -0.93 -13.82 0.67
CA HIS A 254 -2.31 -13.60 0.25
C HIS A 254 -2.70 -12.12 0.38
N GLY A 255 -1.94 -11.24 -0.29
CA GLY A 255 -2.21 -9.81 -0.35
C GLY A 255 -1.59 -8.98 0.79
N PHE A 256 -0.67 -9.54 1.57
CA PHE A 256 0.05 -8.86 2.65
C PHE A 256 1.58 -9.06 2.52
N GLU A 257 2.09 -8.93 1.30
CA GLU A 257 3.47 -9.27 0.95
C GLU A 257 4.50 -8.28 1.52
N ASP A 258 4.07 -7.05 1.83
CA ASP A 258 4.91 -6.00 2.38
C ASP A 258 4.17 -5.09 3.37
N GLU A 259 4.94 -4.18 3.99
CA GLU A 259 4.41 -3.20 4.94
C GLU A 259 3.39 -2.24 4.31
N THR A 260 3.51 -1.94 3.00
CA THR A 260 2.57 -1.08 2.29
C THR A 260 1.20 -1.73 2.20
N ALA A 261 1.12 -3.03 1.91
CA ALA A 261 -0.12 -3.79 1.92
C ALA A 261 -0.78 -3.80 3.31
N ILE A 262 0.02 -3.98 4.37
CA ILE A 262 -0.48 -3.91 5.76
C ILE A 262 -0.99 -2.50 6.08
N MET A 263 -0.27 -1.44 5.68
CA MET A 263 -0.70 -0.04 5.84
C MET A 263 -2.01 0.24 5.10
N ARG A 264 -2.15 -0.22 3.85
CA ARG A 264 -3.37 -0.06 3.04
C ARG A 264 -4.57 -0.74 3.68
N HIS A 265 -4.40 -1.96 4.18
CA HIS A 265 -5.49 -2.70 4.84
C HIS A 265 -5.87 -2.13 6.20
N THR A 266 -4.86 -1.83 7.03
CA THR A 266 -5.09 -1.39 8.41
C THR A 266 -5.42 0.09 8.52
N ASN A 267 -5.06 0.90 7.51
CA ASN A 267 -5.09 2.37 7.55
C ASN A 267 -4.26 2.98 8.70
N HIS A 268 -3.25 2.25 9.16
CA HIS A 268 -2.31 2.68 10.20
C HIS A 268 -0.87 2.45 9.73
N PRO A 269 0.09 3.32 10.09
CA PRO A 269 1.51 3.06 9.87
C PRO A 269 1.91 1.68 10.40
N VAL A 270 2.77 0.94 9.69
CA VAL A 270 3.25 -0.35 10.17
C VAL A 270 4.17 -0.14 11.36
N ASP A 271 3.59 -0.25 12.55
CA ASP A 271 4.33 -0.26 13.80
C ASP A 271 3.67 -1.24 14.78
N PRO A 272 3.68 -2.54 14.46
CA PRO A 272 3.04 -3.54 15.29
C PRO A 272 3.76 -3.67 16.63
N VAL A 273 5.05 -3.33 16.76
CA VAL A 273 5.77 -3.43 18.05
C VAL A 273 5.60 -2.19 18.93
N GLY A 274 5.62 -0.99 18.35
CA GLY A 274 5.49 0.29 19.06
C GLY A 274 4.04 0.65 19.40
N THR A 275 3.37 1.39 18.52
CA THR A 275 1.97 1.82 18.73
C THR A 275 0.98 0.65 18.74
N GLY A 276 1.30 -0.42 18.00
CA GLY A 276 0.45 -1.60 17.88
C GLY A 276 -0.80 -1.39 17.03
N ALA A 277 -0.97 -0.21 16.41
CA ALA A 277 -2.20 0.16 15.70
C ALA A 277 -2.44 -0.69 14.44
N SER A 278 -1.38 -1.14 13.78
CA SER A 278 -1.45 -2.02 12.59
C SER A 278 -1.46 -3.52 12.94
N ARG A 279 -1.66 -3.90 14.21
CA ARG A 279 -1.69 -5.32 14.61
C ARG A 279 -2.96 -6.01 14.12
N CYS A 280 -2.83 -7.12 13.40
CA CYS A 280 -3.96 -7.90 12.91
C CYS A 280 -4.93 -8.28 14.04
N THR A 281 -4.39 -8.65 15.21
CA THR A 281 -5.18 -9.06 16.37
C THR A 281 -6.00 -7.95 17.01
N GLU A 282 -5.65 -6.68 16.81
CA GLU A 282 -6.42 -5.57 17.40
C GLU A 282 -7.73 -5.35 16.64
N CYS A 283 -7.72 -5.51 15.32
CA CYS A 283 -8.92 -5.34 14.49
C CYS A 283 -9.70 -6.64 14.27
N HIS A 284 -9.01 -7.77 14.10
CA HIS A 284 -9.67 -9.05 13.78
C HIS A 284 -9.97 -9.90 15.01
N MET A 285 -9.38 -9.57 16.17
CA MET A 285 -9.68 -10.23 17.44
C MET A 285 -10.03 -9.19 18.52
N PRO A 286 -11.06 -8.35 18.28
CA PRO A 286 -11.44 -7.29 19.21
C PRO A 286 -11.94 -7.88 20.54
N PHE A 287 -11.88 -7.06 21.60
CA PHE A 287 -12.29 -7.47 22.92
C PHE A 287 -13.82 -7.43 23.10
N THR A 288 -14.50 -8.53 22.82
CA THR A 288 -15.97 -8.62 22.88
C THR A 288 -16.51 -9.20 24.18
N ALA A 289 -15.65 -9.85 24.98
CA ALA A 289 -16.04 -10.55 26.20
C ALA A 289 -15.32 -10.01 27.45
N LYS A 290 -15.96 -10.21 28.61
CA LYS A 290 -15.48 -9.78 29.93
C LYS A 290 -15.23 -10.95 30.86
N SER A 291 -14.06 -10.96 31.48
CA SER A 291 -13.62 -11.86 32.54
C SER A 291 -13.48 -11.13 33.88
N ALA A 292 -12.66 -10.07 33.98
CA ALA A 292 -12.39 -9.32 35.23
C ALA A 292 -12.73 -7.85 35.08
N ILE A 293 -12.08 -7.20 34.13
CA ILE A 293 -12.35 -5.82 33.73
C ILE A 293 -13.15 -5.86 32.43
N ALA A 294 -13.82 -4.76 32.07
CA ALA A 294 -14.55 -4.75 30.80
C ALA A 294 -13.56 -5.00 29.65
N TYR A 295 -13.91 -5.90 28.73
CA TYR A 295 -13.21 -6.11 27.47
C TYR A 295 -11.76 -6.60 27.62
N ASP A 296 -11.56 -7.70 28.35
CA ASP A 296 -10.25 -8.34 28.56
C ASP A 296 -10.10 -9.70 27.86
N ILE A 297 -11.12 -10.14 27.09
CA ILE A 297 -11.06 -11.35 26.27
C ILE A 297 -11.28 -11.03 24.80
N ARG A 298 -10.32 -11.45 23.97
CA ARG A 298 -10.36 -11.34 22.51
C ARG A 298 -11.32 -12.35 21.89
N SER A 299 -12.13 -11.88 20.94
CA SER A 299 -12.96 -12.72 20.07
C SER A 299 -12.09 -13.68 19.26
N HIS A 300 -12.57 -14.92 19.08
CA HIS A 300 -11.95 -15.89 18.18
C HIS A 300 -12.80 -16.16 16.93
N THR A 301 -13.67 -15.20 16.56
CA THR A 301 -14.40 -15.23 15.29
C THR A 301 -13.51 -14.80 14.12
N PHE A 302 -12.42 -14.08 14.41
CA PHE A 302 -11.46 -13.49 13.47
C PHE A 302 -12.04 -12.45 12.51
N ARG A 303 -13.30 -12.06 12.73
CA ARG A 303 -14.02 -11.11 11.87
C ARG A 303 -13.66 -9.68 12.27
N PHE A 304 -13.50 -8.82 11.26
CA PHE A 304 -13.54 -7.39 11.48
C PHE A 304 -14.96 -7.00 11.91
N LEU A 305 -15.09 -6.38 13.08
CA LEU A 305 -16.36 -5.83 13.56
C LEU A 305 -16.35 -4.32 13.31
N SER A 306 -17.14 -3.85 12.35
CA SER A 306 -17.20 -2.42 12.01
C SER A 306 -17.95 -1.63 13.10
N PRO A 307 -17.76 -0.30 13.16
CA PRO A 307 -18.55 0.55 14.05
C PRO A 307 -20.06 0.42 13.85
N GLU A 308 -20.54 0.29 12.61
CA GLU A 308 -21.96 0.08 12.30
C GLU A 308 -22.48 -1.22 12.92
N HIS A 309 -21.70 -2.31 12.81
CA HIS A 309 -22.01 -3.59 13.44
C HIS A 309 -22.05 -3.46 14.97
N GLY A 310 -21.11 -2.71 15.55
CA GLY A 310 -21.09 -2.38 16.97
C GLY A 310 -22.36 -1.65 17.42
N ILE A 311 -22.83 -0.67 16.65
CA ILE A 311 -24.09 0.06 16.92
C ILE A 311 -25.30 -0.86 16.79
N GLU A 312 -25.40 -1.60 15.69
CA GLU A 312 -26.54 -2.48 15.38
C GLU A 312 -26.77 -3.51 16.50
N TYR A 313 -25.69 -4.12 16.98
CA TYR A 313 -25.73 -5.20 17.96
C TYR A 313 -25.42 -4.76 19.40
N GLU A 314 -25.28 -3.45 19.61
CA GLU A 314 -24.91 -2.81 20.89
C GLU A 314 -23.67 -3.43 21.54
N MET A 315 -22.66 -3.77 20.72
CA MET A 315 -21.46 -4.51 21.13
C MET A 315 -20.17 -3.72 20.85
N PRO A 316 -19.04 -4.08 21.49
CA PRO A 316 -17.74 -3.52 21.13
C PRO A 316 -17.37 -3.85 19.68
N ASP A 317 -16.78 -2.87 19.00
CA ASP A 317 -16.24 -3.01 17.65
C ASP A 317 -14.71 -2.88 17.63
N SER A 318 -14.14 -2.97 16.44
CA SER A 318 -12.70 -3.01 16.20
C SER A 318 -12.00 -1.65 16.31
N CYS A 319 -12.76 -0.56 16.36
CA CYS A 319 -12.25 0.81 16.24
C CYS A 319 -12.44 1.60 17.53
N THR A 320 -13.64 1.55 18.12
CA THR A 320 -14.04 2.43 19.24
C THR A 320 -13.25 2.19 20.52
N GLY A 321 -12.62 1.02 20.69
CA GLY A 321 -11.73 0.75 21.80
C GLY A 321 -10.46 1.62 21.83
N CYS A 322 -10.03 2.13 20.67
CA CYS A 322 -8.84 2.99 20.53
C CYS A 322 -9.21 4.44 20.18
N HIS A 323 -10.31 4.66 19.46
CA HIS A 323 -10.74 5.98 18.96
C HIS A 323 -11.81 6.65 19.86
N ASP A 324 -11.49 6.79 21.15
CA ASP A 324 -12.41 7.31 22.17
C ASP A 324 -12.89 8.75 21.83
N GLY A 325 -14.22 8.94 21.71
CA GLY A 325 -14.85 10.26 21.52
C GLY A 325 -15.52 10.50 20.17
N VAL A 326 -15.29 9.66 19.16
CA VAL A 326 -16.03 9.67 17.90
C VAL A 326 -17.26 8.78 18.08
N LYS A 327 -18.44 9.36 18.37
CA LYS A 327 -19.68 8.61 18.20
C LYS A 327 -19.76 8.24 16.73
N ALA A 328 -19.67 6.95 16.42
CA ALA A 328 -19.89 6.43 15.09
C ALA A 328 -21.27 6.89 14.60
N VAL A 329 -21.27 7.95 13.80
CA VAL A 329 -22.31 8.21 12.82
C VAL A 329 -21.71 7.60 11.55
N ALA A 330 -22.39 6.60 10.98
CA ALA A 330 -22.01 6.06 9.68
C ALA A 330 -21.86 7.24 8.72
N MET A 331 -20.65 7.48 8.24
CA MET A 331 -20.40 8.52 7.25
C MET A 331 -20.90 7.98 5.92
N THR A 332 -21.82 8.69 5.26
CA THR A 332 -22.20 8.34 3.89
C THR A 332 -20.98 8.48 2.96
N GLN A 333 -20.94 7.80 1.81
CA GLN A 333 -19.83 7.93 0.86
C GLN A 333 -19.49 9.40 0.55
N PRO A 334 -20.45 10.32 0.34
CA PRO A 334 -20.16 11.75 0.22
C PRO A 334 -19.48 12.37 1.44
N GLN A 335 -19.89 12.01 2.66
CA GLN A 335 -19.28 12.52 3.90
C GLN A 335 -17.86 11.99 4.08
N ALA A 336 -17.61 10.73 3.72
CA ALA A 336 -16.28 10.13 3.77
C ALA A 336 -15.33 10.76 2.73
N VAL A 337 -15.83 11.06 1.52
CA VAL A 337 -15.03 11.73 0.49
C VAL A 337 -14.70 13.18 0.87
N VAL A 338 -15.63 13.91 1.51
CA VAL A 338 -15.37 15.28 2.00
C VAL A 338 -14.37 15.29 3.16
N GLU A 339 -14.41 14.29 4.05
CA GLU A 339 -13.51 14.23 5.21
C GLU A 339 -12.12 13.69 4.87
N PHE A 340 -12.05 12.66 4.00
CA PHE A 340 -10.83 11.90 3.72
C PHE A 340 -10.27 12.11 2.31
N GLY A 341 -10.90 12.92 1.46
CA GLY A 341 -10.42 13.27 0.12
C GLY A 341 -10.30 12.08 -0.87
N THR A 342 -9.47 12.25 -1.90
CA THR A 342 -9.21 11.25 -2.96
C THR A 342 -8.69 9.90 -2.44
N SER A 343 -8.04 9.89 -1.27
CA SER A 343 -7.53 8.66 -0.63
C SER A 343 -8.63 7.65 -0.30
N PHE A 344 -9.87 8.11 -0.10
CA PHE A 344 -10.98 7.23 0.24
C PHE A 344 -11.33 6.24 -0.89
N CYS A 345 -11.34 6.69 -2.15
CA CYS A 345 -11.60 5.79 -3.29
C CYS A 345 -10.36 4.96 -3.63
N THR A 346 -9.17 5.56 -3.47
CA THR A 346 -7.87 4.94 -3.75
C THR A 346 -7.64 3.67 -2.94
N SER A 347 -8.14 3.61 -1.70
CA SER A 347 -7.96 2.44 -0.83
C SER A 347 -8.64 1.17 -1.35
N CYS A 348 -9.71 1.30 -2.14
CA CYS A 348 -10.47 0.17 -2.70
C CYS A 348 -10.30 0.00 -4.21
N HIS A 349 -10.06 1.09 -4.95
CA HIS A 349 -10.05 1.09 -6.42
C HIS A 349 -8.66 1.35 -7.03
N SER A 350 -7.59 1.45 -6.23
CA SER A 350 -6.25 1.80 -6.74
C SER A 350 -5.69 0.85 -7.80
N GLU A 351 -6.18 -0.38 -7.86
CA GLU A 351 -5.72 -1.41 -8.80
C GLU A 351 -6.66 -1.57 -10.01
N THR A 352 -7.71 -0.75 -10.12
CA THR A 352 -8.61 -0.80 -11.29
C THR A 352 -8.08 0.06 -12.44
N THR A 353 -8.37 -0.36 -13.67
CA THR A 353 -7.98 0.36 -14.89
C THR A 353 -8.53 1.79 -14.89
N GLU A 354 -9.77 1.97 -14.45
CA GLU A 354 -10.47 3.26 -14.41
C GLU A 354 -9.78 4.25 -13.46
N TYR A 355 -9.31 3.78 -12.29
CA TYR A 355 -8.58 4.63 -11.36
C TYR A 355 -7.22 5.03 -11.93
N ALA A 356 -6.49 4.07 -12.50
CA ALA A 356 -5.19 4.32 -13.12
C ALA A 356 -5.28 5.30 -14.31
N GLU A 357 -6.35 5.23 -15.09
CA GLU A 357 -6.65 6.20 -16.14
C GLU A 357 -7.07 7.56 -15.56
N TRP A 358 -7.98 7.58 -14.58
CA TRP A 358 -8.50 8.83 -13.99
C TRP A 358 -7.40 9.67 -13.34
N ILE A 359 -6.44 9.07 -12.63
CA ILE A 359 -5.34 9.83 -11.99
C ILE A 359 -4.46 10.59 -12.98
N THR A 360 -4.44 10.16 -14.25
CA THR A 360 -3.72 10.84 -15.34
C THR A 360 -4.56 11.89 -16.06
N SER A 361 -5.86 11.97 -15.73
CA SER A 361 -6.79 12.87 -16.40
C SER A 361 -6.72 14.29 -15.85
N LYS A 362 -7.12 15.26 -16.68
CA LYS A 362 -7.29 16.66 -16.25
C LYS A 362 -8.34 16.85 -15.15
N HIS A 363 -9.25 15.88 -14.96
CA HIS A 363 -10.22 15.91 -13.87
C HIS A 363 -9.55 15.69 -12.50
N ALA A 364 -8.53 14.83 -12.43
CA ALA A 364 -7.74 14.64 -11.21
C ALA A 364 -6.90 15.88 -10.83
N GLU A 365 -6.57 16.72 -11.82
CA GLU A 365 -5.81 17.96 -11.66
C GLU A 365 -6.67 19.24 -11.72
N SER A 366 -8.00 19.11 -11.64
CA SER A 366 -8.92 20.23 -11.88
C SER A 366 -8.78 21.40 -10.89
N LEU A 367 -8.33 21.14 -9.66
CA LEU A 367 -8.24 22.15 -8.60
C LEU A 367 -6.90 22.93 -8.60
N PRO A 368 -5.70 22.29 -8.64
CA PRO A 368 -4.43 23.02 -8.61
C PRO A 368 -4.30 24.08 -9.72
N GLY A 369 -4.71 23.74 -10.95
CA GLY A 369 -4.70 24.69 -12.07
C GLY A 369 -5.63 25.88 -11.85
N LEU A 370 -6.83 25.64 -11.29
CA LEU A 370 -7.80 26.69 -10.97
C LEU A 370 -7.28 27.63 -9.88
N GLN A 371 -6.70 27.10 -8.80
CA GLN A 371 -6.17 27.91 -7.68
C GLN A 371 -5.00 28.81 -8.10
N SER A 372 -4.31 28.47 -9.19
CA SER A 372 -3.24 29.28 -9.76
C SER A 372 -3.69 30.37 -10.74
N SER A 373 -4.99 30.43 -11.07
CA SER A 373 -5.54 31.35 -12.07
C SER A 373 -5.98 32.69 -11.47
N ASP A 374 -5.52 33.79 -12.06
CA ASP A 374 -5.90 35.17 -11.67
C ASP A 374 -7.39 35.50 -11.92
N HIS A 375 -8.11 34.61 -12.60
CA HIS A 375 -9.54 34.77 -12.94
C HIS A 375 -10.47 33.82 -12.17
N ALA A 376 -9.93 32.97 -11.28
CA ALA A 376 -10.72 32.01 -10.52
C ALA A 376 -11.66 32.70 -9.52
N GLN A 377 -12.87 32.16 -9.37
CA GLN A 377 -13.85 32.57 -8.35
C GLN A 377 -14.42 31.34 -7.63
N ASP A 378 -14.99 31.53 -6.43
CA ASP A 378 -15.53 30.42 -5.63
C ASP A 378 -16.59 29.59 -6.38
N PHE A 379 -17.38 30.23 -7.25
CA PHE A 379 -18.39 29.51 -8.03
C PHE A 379 -17.77 28.49 -9.01
N CYS A 380 -16.51 28.68 -9.42
CA CYS A 380 -15.79 27.76 -10.29
C CYS A 380 -15.60 26.39 -9.62
N LEU A 381 -15.56 26.34 -8.29
CA LEU A 381 -15.38 25.09 -7.55
C LEU A 381 -16.49 24.08 -7.77
N ARG A 382 -17.68 24.50 -8.22
CA ARG A 382 -18.79 23.61 -8.61
C ARG A 382 -18.34 22.53 -9.61
N CYS A 383 -17.43 22.88 -10.51
CA CYS A 383 -16.95 22.02 -11.58
C CYS A 383 -15.48 21.63 -11.41
N HIS A 384 -14.82 22.05 -10.33
CA HIS A 384 -13.37 21.86 -10.14
C HIS A 384 -12.99 21.23 -8.80
N SER A 385 -13.94 21.07 -7.87
CA SER A 385 -13.69 20.46 -6.58
C SER A 385 -14.83 19.54 -6.14
N VAL A 386 -14.48 18.31 -5.76
CA VAL A 386 -15.45 17.38 -5.15
C VAL A 386 -15.96 17.90 -3.81
N ASP A 387 -15.10 18.57 -3.03
CA ASP A 387 -15.44 19.08 -1.70
C ASP A 387 -16.59 20.09 -1.81
N TYR A 388 -16.55 20.95 -2.83
CA TYR A 388 -17.60 21.94 -3.06
C TYR A 388 -18.91 21.32 -3.52
N ARG A 389 -18.82 20.28 -4.36
CA ARG A 389 -19.99 19.64 -4.95
C ARG A 389 -20.74 18.75 -3.95
N LEU A 390 -20.03 18.09 -3.04
CA LEU A 390 -20.61 17.16 -2.07
C LEU A 390 -20.90 17.80 -0.70
N SER A 391 -20.40 19.02 -0.44
CA SER A 391 -20.69 19.73 0.81
C SER A 391 -22.09 20.37 0.83
N PRO A 392 -22.76 20.39 2.00
CA PRO A 392 -23.97 21.20 2.23
C PRO A 392 -23.77 22.68 1.88
N GLU A 393 -24.83 23.40 1.48
CA GLU A 393 -24.76 24.81 1.07
C GLU A 393 -24.13 25.74 2.13
N ASP A 394 -24.32 25.47 3.41
CA ASP A 394 -23.75 26.25 4.52
C ASP A 394 -22.29 25.88 4.86
N ALA A 395 -21.76 24.82 4.23
CA ALA A 395 -20.42 24.27 4.46
C ALA A 395 -19.56 24.23 3.19
N LYS A 396 -19.98 24.88 2.09
CA LYS A 396 -19.18 24.89 0.86
C LYS A 396 -17.84 25.60 1.06
N PRO A 397 -16.73 25.02 0.57
CA PRO A 397 -15.42 25.62 0.65
C PRO A 397 -15.29 26.83 -0.30
N THR A 398 -14.29 27.67 -0.03
CA THR A 398 -13.83 28.75 -0.91
C THR A 398 -12.61 28.27 -1.70
N LEU A 399 -12.14 29.06 -2.67
CA LEU A 399 -10.92 28.73 -3.43
C LEU A 399 -9.71 28.45 -2.53
N GLU A 400 -9.62 29.12 -1.39
CA GLU A 400 -8.54 28.93 -0.42
C GLU A 400 -8.71 27.65 0.43
N THR A 401 -9.95 27.17 0.63
CA THR A 401 -10.23 26.07 1.56
C THR A 401 -10.59 24.75 0.88
N ALA A 402 -10.83 24.74 -0.43
CA ALA A 402 -10.98 23.54 -1.23
C ALA A 402 -9.68 22.72 -1.25
N ARG A 403 -9.79 21.40 -1.10
CA ARG A 403 -8.66 20.49 -0.88
C ARG A 403 -8.50 19.43 -1.96
N ALA A 404 -9.59 19.05 -2.62
CA ALA A 404 -9.59 17.99 -3.62
C ALA A 404 -10.21 18.42 -4.96
N SER A 405 -9.56 18.00 -6.05
CA SER A 405 -10.06 18.04 -7.43
C SER A 405 -11.32 17.18 -7.61
N LEU A 406 -11.88 17.12 -8.82
CA LEU A 406 -13.01 16.23 -9.12
C LEU A 406 -12.59 14.76 -9.03
N THR A 407 -13.30 13.96 -8.23
CA THR A 407 -13.00 12.54 -8.01
C THR A 407 -14.08 11.63 -8.60
N CYS A 408 -13.87 10.31 -8.53
CA CYS A 408 -14.87 9.30 -8.92
C CYS A 408 -16.26 9.58 -8.32
N ALA A 409 -16.32 10.10 -7.08
CA ALA A 409 -17.56 10.37 -6.35
C ALA A 409 -18.41 11.52 -6.93
N VAL A 410 -17.87 12.29 -7.89
CA VAL A 410 -18.61 13.32 -8.63
C VAL A 410 -19.59 12.70 -9.62
N CYS A 411 -19.23 11.54 -10.19
CA CYS A 411 -20.00 10.85 -11.21
C CYS A 411 -20.60 9.53 -10.67
N HIS A 412 -19.95 8.86 -9.72
CA HIS A 412 -20.34 7.54 -9.25
C HIS A 412 -20.72 7.51 -7.77
N SER A 413 -21.68 6.66 -7.42
CA SER A 413 -22.02 6.30 -6.04
C SER A 413 -22.44 4.84 -5.97
N HIS A 414 -21.99 4.11 -4.95
CA HIS A 414 -22.38 2.71 -4.75
C HIS A 414 -23.87 2.55 -4.40
N GLU A 415 -24.55 3.65 -4.10
CA GLU A 415 -25.99 3.71 -3.85
C GLU A 415 -26.79 4.26 -5.05
N ALA A 416 -26.12 4.58 -6.17
CA ALA A 416 -26.79 5.16 -7.34
C ALA A 416 -27.71 4.15 -8.06
N GLU A 417 -28.80 4.67 -8.63
CA GLU A 417 -29.83 3.85 -9.29
C GLU A 417 -29.64 3.70 -10.81
N HIS A 418 -28.73 4.46 -11.43
CA HIS A 418 -28.43 4.36 -12.85
C HIS A 418 -27.39 3.28 -13.14
N GLU A 419 -27.34 2.81 -14.40
CA GLU A 419 -26.32 1.86 -14.86
C GLU A 419 -24.91 2.39 -14.56
N ASP A 420 -23.98 1.47 -14.30
CA ASP A 420 -22.58 1.75 -13.96
C ASP A 420 -22.39 2.68 -12.75
N TYR A 421 -23.35 2.65 -11.82
CA TYR A 421 -23.31 3.39 -10.57
C TYR A 421 -23.30 4.91 -10.76
N LEU A 422 -23.81 5.43 -11.88
CA LEU A 422 -23.78 6.86 -12.19
C LEU A 422 -24.82 7.65 -11.38
N LEU A 423 -24.43 8.84 -10.90
CA LEU A 423 -25.32 9.78 -10.20
C LEU A 423 -26.32 10.47 -11.12
N LEU A 424 -26.01 10.56 -12.42
CA LEU A 424 -26.85 11.16 -13.46
C LEU A 424 -26.86 10.25 -14.70
N PRO A 425 -27.87 10.38 -15.58
CA PRO A 425 -27.83 9.73 -16.89
C PRO A 425 -26.57 10.10 -17.67
N VAL A 426 -26.03 9.17 -18.46
CA VAL A 426 -24.78 9.33 -19.24
C VAL A 426 -24.78 10.62 -20.10
N ALA A 427 -25.91 10.92 -20.75
CA ALA A 427 -26.05 12.12 -21.57
C ALA A 427 -26.01 13.44 -20.77
N GLU A 428 -26.24 13.38 -19.46
CA GLU A 428 -26.29 14.54 -18.55
C GLU A 428 -25.02 14.68 -17.69
N ALA A 429 -24.30 13.59 -17.45
CA ALA A 429 -23.14 13.55 -16.55
C ALA A 429 -22.03 14.55 -16.93
N CYS A 430 -21.77 14.75 -18.22
CA CYS A 430 -20.72 15.67 -18.69
C CYS A 430 -21.19 17.13 -18.76
N VAL A 431 -22.47 17.36 -19.12
CA VAL A 431 -22.95 18.69 -19.52
C VAL A 431 -23.22 19.63 -18.35
N GLU A 432 -23.29 19.12 -17.13
CA GLU A 432 -23.42 19.97 -15.94
C GLU A 432 -22.21 20.89 -15.71
N CYS A 433 -21.03 20.45 -16.16
CA CYS A 433 -19.78 21.17 -16.00
C CYS A 433 -19.28 21.74 -17.34
N HIS A 434 -19.48 21.04 -18.45
CA HIS A 434 -19.02 21.43 -19.79
C HIS A 434 -20.03 22.32 -20.54
N THR A 435 -20.42 23.44 -19.92
CA THR A 435 -21.40 24.41 -20.43
C THR A 435 -20.98 25.84 -20.16
N MET A 436 -20.98 26.74 -21.15
CA MET A 436 -20.68 28.16 -20.89
C MET A 436 -21.77 28.89 -20.07
N GLY A 437 -22.87 28.22 -19.73
CA GLY A 437 -23.94 28.76 -18.90
C GLY A 437 -24.60 29.98 -19.54
N GLU A 438 -24.76 31.05 -18.77
CA GLU A 438 -25.41 32.30 -19.22
C GLU A 438 -24.43 33.32 -19.85
N ALA A 439 -23.27 32.87 -20.34
CA ALA A 439 -22.29 33.74 -20.98
C ALA A 439 -22.89 34.49 -22.19
N ALA A 440 -22.55 35.77 -22.33
CA ALA A 440 -23.08 36.68 -23.35
C ALA A 440 -22.01 37.69 -23.80
N PRO A 441 -22.23 38.44 -24.90
CA PRO A 441 -21.27 39.45 -25.35
C PRO A 441 -20.83 40.41 -24.25
N GLY A 442 -19.51 40.54 -24.07
CA GLY A 442 -18.90 41.28 -22.97
C GLY A 442 -18.47 40.43 -21.77
N SER A 443 -18.88 39.17 -21.68
CA SER A 443 -18.27 38.17 -20.79
C SER A 443 -17.26 37.30 -21.54
N THR A 444 -16.49 36.50 -20.80
CA THR A 444 -15.58 35.49 -21.38
C THR A 444 -16.24 34.12 -21.22
N PRO A 445 -16.74 33.49 -22.30
CA PRO A 445 -17.23 32.12 -22.23
C PRO A 445 -16.09 31.18 -21.86
N HIS A 446 -16.40 30.19 -21.03
CA HIS A 446 -15.48 29.14 -20.61
C HIS A 446 -16.21 27.80 -20.78
N HIS A 447 -15.48 26.74 -21.17
CA HIS A 447 -16.02 25.38 -21.39
C HIS A 447 -17.35 25.35 -22.19
N ALA A 448 -17.38 25.98 -23.37
CA ALA A 448 -18.57 26.07 -24.24
C ALA A 448 -18.85 24.79 -25.06
N GLN A 449 -18.45 23.61 -24.57
CA GLN A 449 -18.52 22.38 -25.36
C GLN A 449 -19.96 22.01 -25.74
N ILE A 450 -20.90 21.96 -24.78
CA ILE A 450 -22.28 21.56 -25.10
C ILE A 450 -22.98 22.57 -26.01
N GLU A 451 -22.72 23.87 -25.85
CA GLU A 451 -23.28 24.91 -26.71
C GLU A 451 -22.77 24.78 -28.15
N VAL A 452 -21.49 24.47 -28.34
CA VAL A 452 -20.93 24.23 -29.68
C VAL A 452 -21.47 22.93 -30.28
N ILE A 453 -21.57 21.85 -29.51
CA ILE A 453 -22.13 20.56 -29.97
C ILE A 453 -23.60 20.71 -30.36
N LYS A 454 -24.42 21.40 -29.53
CA LYS A 454 -25.82 21.72 -29.83
C LYS A 454 -25.96 22.84 -30.85
N GLY A 455 -24.88 23.56 -31.15
CA GLY A 455 -24.83 24.65 -32.11
C GLY A 455 -25.70 25.83 -31.71
N ILE A 456 -25.67 26.23 -30.44
CA ILE A 456 -26.49 27.30 -29.84
C ILE A 456 -25.61 28.32 -29.09
N GLY A 457 -26.18 29.45 -28.71
CA GLY A 457 -25.54 30.43 -27.80
C GLY A 457 -24.59 31.44 -28.45
N GLY A 458 -24.18 31.21 -29.70
CA GLY A 458 -23.39 32.17 -30.48
C GLY A 458 -24.19 33.33 -31.05
N VAL A 459 -23.52 34.46 -31.29
CA VAL A 459 -24.15 35.71 -31.72
C VAL A 459 -24.24 35.76 -33.25
N GLY A 460 -25.42 36.11 -33.76
CA GLY A 460 -25.62 36.39 -35.18
C GLY A 460 -25.55 35.17 -36.11
N VAL A 461 -25.55 33.96 -35.53
CA VAL A 461 -25.53 32.68 -36.23
C VAL A 461 -26.77 31.88 -35.82
N PRO A 462 -27.50 31.25 -36.76
CA PRO A 462 -28.65 30.42 -36.41
C PRO A 462 -28.22 29.13 -35.71
N ASP A 463 -29.16 28.48 -35.03
CA ASP A 463 -28.88 27.20 -34.37
C ASP A 463 -28.46 26.12 -35.40
N MET A 464 -27.34 25.45 -35.16
CA MET A 464 -26.78 24.43 -36.06
C MET A 464 -26.26 23.21 -35.30
N GLU A 465 -27.15 22.40 -34.73
CA GLU A 465 -26.74 21.20 -33.99
C GLU A 465 -25.89 20.24 -34.85
N ALA A 466 -24.79 19.74 -34.25
CA ALA A 466 -23.84 18.85 -34.88
C ALA A 466 -24.49 17.56 -35.40
N GLY A 467 -24.00 17.06 -36.53
CA GLY A 467 -24.51 15.83 -37.15
C GLY A 467 -24.43 14.63 -36.21
N HIS A 468 -23.31 14.47 -35.51
CA HIS A 468 -23.11 13.37 -34.55
C HIS A 468 -24.03 13.45 -33.34
N SER A 469 -24.26 14.64 -32.76
CA SER A 469 -25.20 14.86 -31.64
C SER A 469 -26.65 14.49 -31.99
N LYS A 470 -27.06 14.66 -33.25
CA LYS A 470 -28.41 14.29 -33.71
C LYS A 470 -28.64 12.78 -33.77
N VAL A 471 -27.56 12.02 -33.96
CA VAL A 471 -27.61 10.56 -34.16
C VAL A 471 -27.34 9.83 -32.85
N ASN A 472 -26.45 10.36 -32.01
CA ASN A 472 -26.09 9.79 -30.74
C ASN A 472 -26.14 10.86 -29.62
N PRO A 473 -27.11 10.79 -28.69
CA PRO A 473 -27.18 11.72 -27.57
C PRO A 473 -26.07 11.54 -26.52
N GLU A 474 -25.38 10.40 -26.51
CA GLU A 474 -24.26 10.06 -25.59
C GLU A 474 -22.89 10.30 -26.25
N ILE A 475 -22.84 11.26 -27.17
CA ILE A 475 -21.67 11.50 -28.03
C ILE A 475 -20.39 11.83 -27.25
N CYS A 476 -20.52 12.46 -26.07
CA CYS A 476 -19.37 12.81 -25.22
C CYS A 476 -18.62 11.55 -24.80
N VAL A 477 -19.30 10.60 -24.15
CA VAL A 477 -18.71 9.34 -23.69
C VAL A 477 -18.25 8.48 -24.86
N THR A 478 -18.99 8.48 -25.97
CA THR A 478 -18.64 7.70 -27.17
C THR A 478 -17.27 8.09 -27.75
N CYS A 479 -16.93 9.38 -27.72
CA CYS A 479 -15.66 9.86 -28.25
C CYS A 479 -14.56 9.90 -27.20
N HIS A 480 -14.88 10.35 -25.97
CA HIS A 480 -13.91 10.66 -24.92
C HIS A 480 -13.66 9.53 -23.93
N MET A 481 -14.50 8.48 -23.91
CA MET A 481 -14.33 7.32 -23.05
C MET A 481 -14.34 6.01 -23.86
N TYR A 482 -13.74 6.06 -25.06
CA TYR A 482 -13.69 4.93 -25.98
C TYR A 482 -12.67 3.86 -25.54
N ARG A 483 -13.03 2.58 -25.68
CA ARG A 483 -12.15 1.41 -25.45
C ARG A 483 -12.04 0.56 -26.72
N GLU A 484 -10.82 0.09 -27.02
CA GLU A 484 -10.56 -0.85 -28.13
C GLU A 484 -11.12 -2.26 -27.82
N GLU A 485 -11.55 -2.98 -28.87
CA GLU A 485 -12.02 -4.36 -28.77
C GLU A 485 -10.86 -5.32 -28.45
N VAL A 486 -11.01 -6.11 -27.39
CA VAL A 486 -10.13 -7.25 -27.09
C VAL A 486 -10.72 -8.50 -27.77
N GLU A 487 -9.89 -9.34 -28.41
CA GLU A 487 -10.35 -10.53 -29.13
C GLU A 487 -11.27 -11.42 -28.26
N GLY A 488 -12.56 -11.46 -28.61
CA GLY A 488 -13.55 -12.33 -27.97
C GLY A 488 -14.69 -11.61 -27.24
N GLU A 489 -14.61 -10.28 -27.08
CA GLU A 489 -15.65 -9.46 -26.44
C GLU A 489 -16.12 -8.34 -27.40
N GLU A 490 -17.44 -8.11 -27.48
CA GLU A 490 -17.98 -6.96 -28.22
C GLU A 490 -17.64 -5.69 -27.44
N ALA A 491 -17.05 -4.68 -28.09
CA ALA A 491 -16.87 -3.39 -27.42
C ALA A 491 -18.24 -2.76 -27.16
N GLU A 492 -18.64 -2.75 -25.90
CA GLU A 492 -19.76 -1.94 -25.43
C GLU A 492 -19.33 -0.47 -25.35
N THR A 493 -20.24 0.44 -25.70
CA THR A 493 -19.99 1.89 -25.74
C THR A 493 -19.97 2.54 -24.36
N VAL A 494 -20.28 1.77 -23.31
CA VAL A 494 -20.27 2.25 -21.92
C VAL A 494 -19.24 1.43 -21.15
N ALA A 495 -18.36 2.17 -20.49
CA ALA A 495 -17.11 1.76 -19.89
C ALA A 495 -17.25 0.75 -18.74
N LEU A 496 -17.58 -0.49 -19.04
CA LEU A 496 -17.09 -1.60 -18.23
C LEU A 496 -15.59 -1.73 -18.52
N GLU A 497 -14.74 -1.27 -17.58
CA GLU A 497 -13.28 -1.47 -17.55
C GLU A 497 -12.39 -0.63 -18.52
N GLY A 498 -12.62 0.69 -18.67
CA GLY A 498 -11.63 1.60 -19.33
C GLY A 498 -12.17 2.95 -19.83
N GLY A 499 -11.32 3.82 -20.41
CA GLY A 499 -11.70 5.11 -20.99
C GLY A 499 -11.79 6.32 -20.03
N HIS A 500 -11.30 6.21 -18.79
CA HIS A 500 -11.37 7.26 -17.76
C HIS A 500 -10.22 8.28 -17.81
N THR A 501 -9.45 8.31 -18.91
CA THR A 501 -8.54 9.43 -19.22
C THR A 501 -9.31 10.64 -19.78
N PHE A 502 -10.53 10.40 -20.30
CA PHE A 502 -11.39 11.37 -20.98
C PHE A 502 -10.79 11.98 -22.27
N GLU A 503 -9.68 11.42 -22.75
CA GLU A 503 -9.02 11.85 -23.98
C GLU A 503 -9.68 11.16 -25.19
N PRO A 504 -9.97 11.90 -26.27
CA PRO A 504 -10.68 11.34 -27.40
C PRO A 504 -9.78 10.38 -28.21
N SER A 505 -10.29 9.19 -28.53
CA SER A 505 -9.60 8.22 -29.39
C SER A 505 -10.02 8.34 -30.86
N MET A 506 -9.05 8.24 -31.78
CA MET A 506 -9.31 8.18 -33.22
C MET A 506 -9.97 6.86 -33.63
N ASP A 507 -9.83 5.80 -32.84
CA ASP A 507 -10.42 4.49 -33.11
C ASP A 507 -11.94 4.52 -32.99
N ALA A 508 -12.47 5.40 -32.13
CA ALA A 508 -13.89 5.71 -32.07
C ALA A 508 -14.46 6.18 -33.42
N CYS A 509 -13.62 6.87 -34.21
CA CYS A 509 -14.02 7.41 -35.51
C CYS A 509 -13.92 6.36 -36.63
N LEU A 510 -12.97 5.41 -36.54
CA LEU A 510 -12.68 4.42 -37.59
C LEU A 510 -13.85 3.44 -37.83
N LYS A 511 -14.71 3.23 -36.83
CA LYS A 511 -15.93 2.42 -36.98
C LYS A 511 -16.89 2.96 -38.05
N CYS A 512 -16.87 4.28 -38.29
CA CYS A 512 -17.81 4.97 -39.18
C CYS A 512 -17.13 5.73 -40.34
N HIS A 513 -15.83 6.04 -40.23
CA HIS A 513 -15.07 6.86 -41.20
C HIS A 513 -13.82 6.14 -41.70
N GLY A 514 -13.51 6.28 -42.99
CA GLY A 514 -12.34 5.62 -43.60
C GLY A 514 -11.01 6.34 -43.42
N ASP A 515 -11.01 7.66 -43.21
CA ASP A 515 -9.81 8.47 -42.92
C ASP A 515 -10.17 9.64 -42.00
N PRO A 516 -10.49 9.35 -40.72
CA PRO A 516 -10.91 10.38 -39.77
C PRO A 516 -9.77 11.33 -39.38
N GLN A 517 -8.50 10.88 -39.46
CA GLN A 517 -7.34 11.68 -39.11
C GLN A 517 -7.15 12.84 -40.09
N SER A 518 -7.22 12.59 -41.41
CA SER A 518 -7.14 13.66 -42.40
C SER A 518 -8.28 14.68 -42.25
N ILE A 519 -9.49 14.23 -41.91
CA ILE A 519 -10.65 15.12 -41.69
C ILE A 519 -10.42 16.00 -40.47
N LYS A 520 -9.96 15.43 -39.35
CA LYS A 520 -9.62 16.17 -38.13
C LYS A 520 -8.56 17.23 -38.42
N GLU A 521 -7.45 16.85 -39.04
CA GLU A 521 -6.36 17.77 -39.37
C GLU A 521 -6.82 18.90 -40.29
N GLN A 522 -7.65 18.60 -41.30
CA GLN A 522 -8.20 19.62 -42.19
C GLN A 522 -9.08 20.62 -41.43
N VAL A 523 -10.00 20.13 -40.60
CA VAL A 523 -10.91 20.97 -39.79
C VAL A 523 -10.12 21.86 -38.84
N GLN A 524 -9.19 21.28 -38.07
CA GLN A 524 -8.42 22.02 -37.08
C GLN A 524 -7.48 23.03 -37.73
N THR A 525 -6.87 22.70 -38.88
CA THR A 525 -6.02 23.63 -39.64
C THR A 525 -6.82 24.85 -40.11
N GLU A 526 -8.02 24.62 -40.67
CA GLU A 526 -8.85 25.71 -41.16
C GLU A 526 -9.36 26.61 -40.03
N ILE A 527 -9.86 26.03 -38.93
CA ILE A 527 -10.36 26.79 -37.79
C ILE A 527 -9.24 27.56 -37.10
N SER A 528 -8.06 26.96 -36.92
CA SER A 528 -6.90 27.65 -36.33
C SER A 528 -6.47 28.85 -37.17
N ALA A 529 -6.38 28.70 -38.49
CA ALA A 529 -6.04 29.82 -39.37
C ALA A 529 -7.05 30.97 -39.30
N LEU A 530 -8.34 30.66 -39.14
CA LEU A 530 -9.38 31.67 -38.94
C LEU A 530 -9.25 32.37 -37.58
N LEU A 531 -8.94 31.62 -36.51
CA LEU A 531 -8.72 32.16 -35.18
C LEU A 531 -7.50 33.07 -35.12
N ASP A 532 -6.36 32.65 -35.67
CA ASP A 532 -5.12 33.43 -35.70
C ASP A 532 -5.32 34.77 -36.42
N GLY A 533 -5.96 34.74 -37.59
CA GLY A 533 -6.26 35.97 -38.32
C GLY A 533 -7.23 36.89 -37.58
N LEU A 534 -8.18 36.31 -36.85
CA LEU A 534 -9.20 37.07 -36.11
C LEU A 534 -8.61 37.68 -34.85
N GLU A 535 -7.67 37.00 -34.19
CA GLU A 535 -6.93 37.52 -33.04
C GLU A 535 -6.17 38.79 -33.41
N VAL A 536 -5.41 38.77 -34.50
CA VAL A 536 -4.70 39.94 -35.03
C VAL A 536 -5.69 41.08 -35.39
N ALA A 537 -6.84 40.74 -35.98
CA ALA A 537 -7.86 41.73 -36.35
C ALA A 537 -8.52 42.37 -35.11
N LEU A 538 -8.78 41.59 -34.06
CA LEU A 538 -9.35 42.08 -32.81
C LEU A 538 -8.36 42.95 -32.03
N GLU A 539 -7.10 42.55 -31.94
CA GLU A 539 -6.05 43.34 -31.27
C GLU A 539 -5.88 44.74 -31.87
N SER A 540 -6.03 44.84 -33.20
CA SER A 540 -5.90 46.09 -33.95
C SER A 540 -7.20 46.88 -34.10
N TYR A 541 -8.33 46.37 -33.57
CA TYR A 541 -9.63 47.00 -33.72
C TYR A 541 -9.75 48.30 -32.88
N PRO A 542 -10.12 49.46 -33.46
CA PRO A 542 -10.01 50.75 -32.76
C PRO A 542 -10.94 50.96 -31.56
N ASP A 543 -12.11 50.30 -31.54
CA ASP A 543 -13.13 50.46 -30.50
C ASP A 543 -13.48 49.10 -29.87
N GLN A 544 -12.68 48.73 -28.88
CA GLN A 544 -12.78 47.46 -28.13
C GLN A 544 -13.97 47.39 -27.17
N GLU A 545 -14.83 48.42 -27.14
CA GLU A 545 -16.07 48.43 -26.36
C GLU A 545 -17.31 48.44 -27.26
N SER A 546 -17.13 48.53 -28.58
CA SER A 546 -18.24 48.52 -29.53
C SER A 546 -18.97 47.17 -29.54
N GLU A 547 -20.28 47.20 -29.79
CA GLU A 547 -21.11 46.01 -29.92
C GLU A 547 -20.56 45.03 -30.98
N ALA A 548 -20.02 45.57 -32.09
CA ALA A 548 -19.38 44.79 -33.14
C ALA A 548 -18.15 44.02 -32.64
N TYR A 549 -17.28 44.69 -31.88
CA TYR A 549 -16.10 44.06 -31.29
C TYR A 549 -16.47 43.02 -30.24
N LEU A 550 -17.37 43.35 -29.31
CA LEU A 550 -17.79 42.45 -28.23
C LEU A 550 -18.45 41.17 -28.79
N ASN A 551 -19.27 41.30 -29.84
CA ASN A 551 -19.88 40.15 -30.50
C ASN A 551 -18.85 39.28 -31.24
N ALA A 552 -17.89 39.90 -31.93
CA ALA A 552 -16.83 39.19 -32.64
C ALA A 552 -15.89 38.46 -31.66
N LYS A 553 -15.45 39.15 -30.60
CA LYS A 553 -14.65 38.57 -29.52
C LYS A 553 -15.38 37.43 -28.82
N PHE A 554 -16.66 37.60 -28.49
CA PHE A 554 -17.45 36.55 -27.86
C PHE A 554 -17.51 35.28 -28.72
N ASN A 555 -17.85 35.39 -30.00
CA ASN A 555 -17.87 34.24 -30.92
C ASN A 555 -16.50 33.57 -31.07
N ARG A 556 -15.40 34.34 -31.11
CA ARG A 556 -14.04 33.81 -31.06
C ARG A 556 -13.82 33.00 -29.79
N ASP A 557 -14.15 33.58 -28.65
CA ASP A 557 -13.92 32.96 -27.34
C ASP A 557 -14.78 31.70 -27.12
N VAL A 558 -15.99 31.63 -27.69
CA VAL A 558 -16.79 30.38 -27.71
C VAL A 558 -16.02 29.27 -28.44
N VAL A 559 -15.44 29.55 -29.61
CA VAL A 559 -14.70 28.56 -30.41
C VAL A 559 -13.34 28.20 -29.77
N VAL A 560 -12.71 29.13 -29.05
CA VAL A 560 -11.45 28.83 -28.33
C VAL A 560 -11.71 28.05 -27.04
N SER A 561 -12.74 28.41 -26.28
CA SER A 561 -13.02 27.81 -24.97
C SER A 561 -13.57 26.38 -25.03
N GLU A 562 -14.13 25.96 -26.17
CA GLU A 562 -14.58 24.57 -26.37
C GLU A 562 -13.41 23.60 -26.60
N GLY A 563 -12.30 24.07 -27.18
CA GLY A 563 -11.01 23.37 -27.25
C GLY A 563 -10.84 22.34 -28.38
N SER A 564 -11.90 21.91 -29.07
CA SER A 564 -11.78 20.91 -30.15
C SER A 564 -11.30 21.49 -31.50
N LEU A 565 -11.25 22.81 -31.62
CA LEU A 565 -10.96 23.55 -32.86
C LEU A 565 -11.92 23.14 -33.99
N GLY A 566 -13.21 23.06 -33.65
CA GLY A 566 -14.29 22.78 -34.61
C GLY A 566 -14.55 21.31 -34.89
N VAL A 567 -13.87 20.36 -34.24
CA VAL A 567 -14.20 18.93 -34.38
C VAL A 567 -15.57 18.62 -33.79
N HIS A 568 -15.95 19.26 -32.68
CA HIS A 568 -17.28 19.12 -32.07
C HIS A 568 -18.42 19.58 -33.01
N ASN A 569 -18.21 20.66 -33.77
CA ASN A 569 -19.19 21.18 -34.72
C ASN A 569 -18.58 22.17 -35.74
N TYR A 570 -17.96 21.63 -36.78
CA TYR A 570 -17.25 22.43 -37.80
C TYR A 570 -18.15 23.47 -38.48
N PRO A 571 -19.36 23.14 -38.99
CA PRO A 571 -20.22 24.12 -39.63
C PRO A 571 -20.56 25.30 -38.72
N TYR A 572 -20.80 25.03 -37.43
CA TYR A 572 -21.15 26.06 -36.47
C TYR A 572 -19.94 26.92 -36.10
N ALA A 573 -18.80 26.32 -35.76
CA ALA A 573 -17.56 27.04 -35.43
C ALA A 573 -17.13 27.97 -36.58
N LYS A 574 -17.17 27.47 -37.83
CA LYS A 574 -16.87 28.29 -39.01
C LYS A 574 -17.87 29.42 -39.19
N ALA A 575 -19.16 29.20 -38.94
CA ALA A 575 -20.18 30.24 -39.03
C ALA A 575 -19.97 31.34 -37.97
N LEU A 576 -19.60 30.97 -36.73
CA LEU A 576 -19.27 31.92 -35.66
C LEU A 576 -18.10 32.82 -36.02
N LEU A 577 -17.01 32.22 -36.52
CA LEU A 577 -15.82 32.98 -36.94
C LEU A 577 -16.13 33.84 -38.17
N THR A 578 -16.87 33.30 -39.14
CA THR A 578 -17.28 34.09 -40.33
C THR A 578 -18.12 35.31 -39.94
N TYR A 579 -19.05 35.15 -39.00
CA TYR A 579 -19.80 36.27 -38.46
C TYR A 579 -18.88 37.27 -37.74
N ALA A 580 -17.93 36.78 -36.94
CA ALA A 580 -17.00 37.63 -36.19
C ALA A 580 -16.17 38.54 -37.12
N TYR A 581 -15.57 37.98 -38.19
CA TYR A 581 -14.89 38.77 -39.22
C TYR A 581 -15.82 39.81 -39.87
N SER A 582 -17.04 39.39 -40.24
CA SER A 582 -18.02 40.29 -40.84
C SER A 582 -18.47 41.40 -39.89
N ALA A 583 -18.56 41.14 -38.59
CA ALA A 583 -19.01 42.10 -37.60
C ALA A 583 -18.02 43.26 -37.43
N ILE A 584 -16.71 42.97 -37.52
CA ILE A 584 -15.63 43.98 -37.47
C ILE A 584 -15.26 44.54 -38.85
N GLY A 585 -15.93 44.12 -39.92
CA GLY A 585 -15.73 44.63 -41.28
C GLY A 585 -14.49 44.07 -42.00
N GLU A 586 -13.96 42.93 -41.53
CA GLU A 586 -12.80 42.27 -42.10
C GLU A 586 -13.17 41.15 -43.08
N SER A 587 -12.30 40.87 -44.05
CA SER A 587 -12.47 39.75 -44.98
C SER A 587 -11.78 38.48 -44.48
N LEU A 588 -12.36 37.32 -44.77
CA LEU A 588 -11.74 36.03 -44.43
C LEU A 588 -10.33 35.90 -45.07
N PRO A 589 -9.34 35.31 -44.36
CA PRO A 589 -8.03 35.00 -44.92
C PRO A 589 -8.12 34.09 -46.15
N THR A 590 -7.24 34.27 -47.13
CA THR A 590 -7.14 33.37 -48.30
C THR A 590 -6.29 32.14 -47.94
N ALA A 591 -6.78 30.93 -48.20
CA ALA A 591 -6.13 29.67 -47.83
C ALA A 591 -4.71 29.54 -48.41
N VAL A 592 -3.72 29.25 -47.55
CA VAL A 592 -2.30 29.08 -47.93
C VAL A 592 -2.02 27.62 -48.28
N VAL A 593 -1.41 27.39 -49.45
CA VAL A 593 -0.86 26.08 -49.89
C VAL A 593 0.61 26.02 -49.45
N ALA A 594 1.03 24.92 -48.84
CA ALA A 594 2.40 24.74 -48.32
C ALA A 594 3.47 24.73 -49.44
N GLU A 595 4.43 25.65 -49.39
CA GLU A 595 5.67 25.60 -50.19
C GLU A 595 6.81 24.94 -49.38
N THR A 596 7.65 24.15 -50.05
CA THR A 596 8.91 23.62 -49.52
C THR A 596 9.97 24.73 -49.43
N GLY A 597 10.68 24.84 -48.31
CA GLY A 597 11.70 25.87 -48.06
C GLY A 597 13.04 25.30 -47.58
N GLU A 598 14.06 26.16 -47.50
CA GLU A 598 15.34 25.92 -46.83
C GLU A 598 15.47 26.86 -45.63
N PHE A 599 15.94 26.37 -44.49
CA PHE A 599 16.11 27.13 -43.26
C PHE A 599 17.52 26.94 -42.70
N ILE A 600 18.25 28.05 -42.51
CA ILE A 600 19.60 28.05 -41.94
C ILE A 600 19.50 28.41 -40.46
N LEU A 601 19.98 27.54 -39.58
CA LEU A 601 20.00 27.74 -38.13
C LEU A 601 21.45 27.91 -37.63
N PRO A 602 21.83 29.10 -37.14
CA PRO A 602 23.11 29.27 -36.46
C PRO A 602 23.04 28.70 -35.04
N LEU A 603 24.01 27.86 -34.69
CA LEU A 603 24.16 27.23 -33.38
C LEU A 603 25.49 27.63 -32.74
N GLU A 604 25.45 27.90 -31.45
CA GLU A 604 26.62 28.32 -30.69
C GLU A 604 27.31 27.14 -30.01
N LYS A 605 28.54 27.33 -29.54
CA LYS A 605 29.22 26.33 -28.73
C LYS A 605 28.52 26.17 -27.37
N GLY A 606 28.29 24.93 -26.93
CA GLY A 606 27.58 24.60 -25.70
C GLY A 606 26.12 24.19 -25.95
N LEU A 607 25.27 24.35 -24.92
CA LEU A 607 23.86 23.94 -24.93
C LEU A 607 22.99 24.93 -25.72
N ASN A 608 22.36 24.45 -26.79
CA ASN A 608 21.41 25.19 -27.61
C ASN A 608 20.02 24.57 -27.48
N MET A 609 18.97 25.38 -27.33
CA MET A 609 17.59 24.92 -27.42
C MET A 609 17.03 25.27 -28.80
N ILE A 610 16.60 24.27 -29.55
CA ILE A 610 16.21 24.38 -30.96
C ILE A 610 14.90 23.63 -31.21
N SER A 611 14.20 24.03 -32.27
CA SER A 611 13.09 23.26 -32.84
C SER A 611 13.38 23.05 -34.32
N LEU A 612 12.88 21.96 -34.90
CA LEU A 612 13.01 21.73 -36.34
C LEU A 612 11.92 22.48 -37.09
N PRO A 613 12.27 23.47 -37.93
CA PRO A 613 11.29 24.32 -38.60
C PRO A 613 10.73 23.67 -39.87
N LEU A 614 11.43 22.67 -40.44
CA LEU A 614 11.07 21.99 -41.67
C LEU A 614 11.08 20.47 -41.49
N LYS A 615 10.14 19.77 -42.15
CA LYS A 615 10.05 18.30 -42.16
C LYS A 615 11.05 17.76 -43.18
N PRO A 616 12.14 17.10 -42.75
CA PRO A 616 13.13 16.57 -43.69
C PRO A 616 12.54 15.44 -44.52
N GLU A 617 13.01 15.27 -45.77
CA GLU A 617 12.57 14.17 -46.64
C GLU A 617 12.87 12.79 -46.04
N THR A 618 13.96 12.69 -45.28
CA THR A 618 14.30 11.51 -44.46
C THR A 618 14.20 11.89 -42.98
N PRO A 619 13.36 11.21 -42.17
CA PRO A 619 13.25 11.48 -40.74
C PRO A 619 14.59 11.31 -40.02
N TYR A 620 14.90 12.22 -39.10
CA TYR A 620 16.08 12.09 -38.23
C TYR A 620 15.76 11.20 -37.02
N THR A 621 16.79 10.53 -36.51
CA THR A 621 16.82 9.91 -35.18
C THR A 621 17.78 10.72 -34.31
N ALA A 622 17.73 10.56 -32.99
CA ALA A 622 18.66 11.26 -32.09
C ALA A 622 20.12 10.99 -32.46
N ARG A 623 20.44 9.76 -32.93
CA ARG A 623 21.75 9.42 -33.49
C ARG A 623 22.08 10.21 -34.77
N SER A 624 21.26 10.07 -35.82
CA SER A 624 21.58 10.72 -37.10
C SER A 624 21.59 12.24 -36.99
N PHE A 625 20.78 12.79 -36.10
CA PHE A 625 20.77 14.21 -35.77
C PHE A 625 22.01 14.66 -34.99
N ALA A 626 22.45 13.88 -34.00
CA ALA A 626 23.69 14.15 -33.28
C ALA A 626 24.92 14.06 -34.20
N GLU A 627 24.92 13.12 -35.15
CA GLU A 627 25.99 12.98 -36.15
C GLU A 627 26.03 14.15 -37.13
N GLU A 628 24.87 14.59 -37.62
CA GLU A 628 24.74 15.76 -38.51
C GLU A 628 25.24 17.05 -37.84
N LEU A 629 24.94 17.23 -36.55
CA LEU A 629 25.34 18.41 -35.78
C LEU A 629 26.70 18.26 -35.08
N ASN A 630 27.34 17.09 -35.14
CA ASN A 630 28.49 16.76 -34.30
C ASN A 630 28.26 17.08 -32.80
N ALA A 631 27.04 16.80 -32.33
CA ALA A 631 26.59 17.10 -30.98
C ALA A 631 27.06 16.02 -29.97
N THR A 632 27.34 16.43 -28.73
CA THR A 632 27.75 15.49 -27.66
C THR A 632 26.59 15.00 -26.82
N ALA A 633 25.46 15.71 -26.85
CA ALA A 633 24.22 15.36 -26.17
C ALA A 633 23.03 15.91 -26.94
N VAL A 634 21.94 15.14 -27.00
CA VAL A 634 20.64 15.54 -27.56
C VAL A 634 19.56 15.18 -26.55
N ILE A 635 18.75 16.13 -26.11
CA ILE A 635 17.71 15.93 -25.09
C ILE A 635 16.38 16.44 -25.65
N THR A 636 15.29 15.71 -25.40
CA THR A 636 13.92 16.16 -25.66
C THR A 636 13.02 15.82 -24.46
N ILE A 637 11.84 16.41 -24.42
CA ILE A 637 10.77 15.93 -23.55
C ILE A 637 10.01 14.80 -24.25
N ASP A 638 9.78 13.71 -23.54
CA ASP A 638 8.78 12.70 -23.88
C ASP A 638 7.42 13.23 -23.40
N GLN A 639 6.53 13.56 -24.33
CA GLN A 639 5.24 14.17 -24.00
C GLN A 639 4.20 13.17 -23.48
N GLU A 640 4.38 11.87 -23.72
CA GLU A 640 3.50 10.83 -23.18
C GLU A 640 3.81 10.59 -21.70
N GLN A 641 5.09 10.68 -21.32
CA GLN A 641 5.55 10.41 -19.95
C GLN A 641 5.88 11.67 -19.13
N GLY A 642 5.89 12.85 -19.74
CA GLY A 642 6.23 14.13 -19.10
C GLY A 642 7.68 14.22 -18.60
N LYS A 643 8.59 13.39 -19.11
CA LYS A 643 9.99 13.29 -18.66
C LYS A 643 10.98 13.71 -19.74
N PHE A 644 12.13 14.24 -19.34
CA PHE A 644 13.23 14.48 -20.27
C PHE A 644 13.95 13.18 -20.59
N VAL A 645 14.15 12.91 -21.87
CA VAL A 645 14.93 11.78 -22.39
C VAL A 645 16.16 12.29 -23.12
N GLY A 646 17.28 11.61 -22.91
CA GLY A 646 18.60 12.06 -23.35
C GLY A 646 19.33 11.01 -24.16
N PHE A 647 19.95 11.44 -25.26
CA PHE A 647 20.82 10.64 -26.10
C PHE A 647 22.25 11.19 -26.05
N THR A 648 23.22 10.28 -25.96
CA THR A 648 24.65 10.58 -26.11
C THR A 648 25.23 9.72 -27.23
N PRO A 649 26.26 10.17 -27.98
CA PRO A 649 26.85 9.39 -29.07
C PRO A 649 27.38 8.01 -28.68
N GLU A 650 27.66 7.78 -27.38
CA GLU A 650 28.13 6.50 -26.84
C GLU A 650 26.99 5.51 -26.52
N HIS A 651 25.73 5.97 -26.51
CA HIS A 651 24.57 5.12 -26.31
C HIS A 651 24.40 4.15 -27.49
N ALA A 652 23.90 2.95 -27.27
CA ALA A 652 23.62 1.97 -28.31
C ALA A 652 22.28 2.27 -29.02
N GLY A 653 22.13 1.90 -30.30
CA GLY A 653 20.87 2.12 -31.05
C GLY A 653 20.64 3.55 -31.53
N ASP A 654 19.52 3.83 -32.19
CA ASP A 654 19.29 5.11 -32.89
C ASP A 654 18.71 6.23 -32.00
N GLY A 655 18.36 5.91 -30.75
CA GLY A 655 17.69 6.81 -29.82
C GLY A 655 16.24 7.09 -30.23
N PHE A 656 15.72 8.28 -29.88
CA PHE A 656 14.35 8.68 -30.19
C PHE A 656 14.22 9.32 -31.58
N ALA A 657 13.01 9.29 -32.16
CA ALA A 657 12.70 9.97 -33.40
C ALA A 657 12.71 11.49 -33.22
N ILE A 658 13.11 12.20 -34.27
CA ILE A 658 13.20 13.65 -34.28
C ILE A 658 12.08 14.21 -35.18
N GLU A 659 11.13 14.87 -34.55
CA GLU A 659 9.91 15.43 -35.14
C GLU A 659 9.88 16.97 -35.05
N GLY A 660 9.11 17.60 -35.94
CA GLY A 660 8.88 19.06 -35.87
C GLY A 660 7.89 19.46 -34.78
N GLY A 661 7.93 20.73 -34.39
CA GLY A 661 7.11 21.26 -33.30
C GLY A 661 7.58 20.86 -31.89
N ARG A 662 8.56 19.95 -31.76
CA ARG A 662 9.21 19.59 -30.50
C ARG A 662 10.44 20.47 -30.24
N GLY A 663 10.73 20.69 -28.96
CA GLY A 663 11.94 21.39 -28.50
C GLY A 663 13.06 20.40 -28.15
N TYR A 664 14.23 20.58 -28.76
CA TYR A 664 15.43 19.79 -28.52
C TYR A 664 16.51 20.65 -27.88
N ILE A 665 17.23 20.07 -26.93
CA ILE A 665 18.44 20.68 -26.37
C ILE A 665 19.64 19.91 -26.93
N VAL A 666 20.54 20.61 -27.61
CA VAL A 666 21.73 20.02 -28.25
C VAL A 666 23.00 20.67 -27.71
N ASN A 667 23.97 19.86 -27.29
CA ASN A 667 25.29 20.38 -26.87
C ASN A 667 26.31 20.26 -28.00
N LEU A 668 26.96 21.38 -28.36
CA LEU A 668 27.95 21.43 -29.43
C LEU A 668 29.36 21.74 -28.90
N ARG A 669 30.38 21.07 -29.47
CA ARG A 669 31.79 21.34 -29.15
C ARG A 669 32.31 22.65 -29.74
N GLU A 670 31.78 23.03 -30.90
CA GLU A 670 32.13 24.24 -31.65
C GLU A 670 30.84 24.83 -32.26
N ALA A 671 30.81 26.15 -32.45
CA ALA A 671 29.70 26.81 -33.11
C ALA A 671 29.63 26.41 -34.59
N MET A 672 28.42 26.28 -35.15
CA MET A 672 28.22 25.91 -36.55
C MET A 672 26.93 26.50 -37.12
N GLU A 673 26.79 26.51 -38.44
CA GLU A 673 25.52 26.79 -39.12
C GLU A 673 25.05 25.50 -39.82
N VAL A 674 23.81 25.10 -39.56
CA VAL A 674 23.19 23.93 -40.19
C VAL A 674 22.04 24.37 -41.11
N THR A 675 21.94 23.75 -42.29
CA THR A 675 20.86 24.02 -43.25
C THR A 675 19.88 22.86 -43.27
N PHE A 676 18.62 23.12 -42.94
CA PHE A 676 17.51 22.16 -43.04
C PHE A 676 16.72 22.42 -44.32
N SER A 677 16.37 21.37 -45.07
CA SER A 677 15.54 21.44 -46.28
C SER A 677 14.28 20.58 -46.12
N GLY A 678 13.10 21.10 -46.44
CA GLY A 678 11.84 20.34 -46.27
C GLY A 678 10.55 21.15 -46.42
N SER A 679 9.40 20.51 -46.17
CA SER A 679 8.10 21.21 -46.07
C SER A 679 7.94 21.86 -44.70
N MET A 680 7.37 23.06 -44.61
CA MET A 680 7.15 23.74 -43.32
C MET A 680 6.29 22.90 -42.37
N TRP A 681 6.75 22.75 -41.12
CA TRP A 681 5.88 22.29 -40.04
C TRP A 681 4.94 23.45 -39.66
N THR A 682 3.67 23.19 -39.39
CA THR A 682 2.68 24.23 -39.08
C THR A 682 2.87 24.89 -37.70
N ASN A 683 3.80 24.40 -36.86
CA ASN A 683 3.95 24.83 -35.46
C ASN A 683 5.42 25.12 -35.06
N ALA A 684 6.08 26.13 -35.64
CA ALA A 684 7.46 26.47 -35.27
C ALA A 684 7.60 27.86 -34.60
N PRO A 685 7.79 27.94 -33.27
CA PRO A 685 8.27 29.17 -32.63
C PRO A 685 9.78 29.34 -32.86
N SER A 686 10.21 30.58 -33.11
CA SER A 686 11.64 30.95 -33.22
C SER A 686 12.30 31.07 -31.85
N ILE A 687 13.47 30.48 -31.64
CA ILE A 687 14.26 30.66 -30.41
C ILE A 687 15.70 31.08 -30.74
N LYS A 688 16.19 32.08 -29.99
CA LYS A 688 17.55 32.64 -30.07
C LYS A 688 18.56 31.79 -29.29
N ALA A 689 19.74 31.57 -29.89
CA ALA A 689 20.95 31.12 -29.23
C ALA A 689 21.50 32.19 -28.24
N THR A 690 22.29 31.78 -27.25
CA THR A 690 23.01 32.70 -26.35
C THR A 690 24.30 32.02 -25.84
N PRO A 691 25.44 32.74 -25.72
CA PRO A 691 26.74 32.06 -25.70
C PRO A 691 27.33 31.84 -24.31
N ASP A 692 28.20 30.84 -24.30
CA ASP A 692 29.39 30.61 -23.50
C ASP A 692 29.29 29.95 -22.10
N VAL A 693 29.85 28.74 -22.11
CA VAL A 693 30.59 27.97 -21.10
C VAL A 693 30.81 28.69 -19.76
N THR A 694 29.97 28.34 -18.81
CA THR A 694 30.22 28.55 -17.38
C THR A 694 30.52 27.20 -16.74
N THR A 695 31.11 27.18 -15.55
CA THR A 695 31.51 25.97 -14.79
C THR A 695 30.31 25.11 -14.33
N SER A 696 29.20 25.18 -15.05
CA SER A 696 27.88 24.68 -14.71
C SER A 696 27.06 24.45 -15.99
N ALA A 697 26.14 23.49 -15.95
CA ALA A 697 25.22 23.19 -17.03
C ALA A 697 23.77 23.29 -16.54
N TRP A 698 22.88 23.80 -17.40
CA TRP A 698 21.42 23.87 -17.13
C TRP A 698 20.65 22.67 -17.69
N ALA A 699 21.31 21.85 -18.50
CA ALA A 699 20.85 20.53 -18.93
C ALA A 699 22.04 19.56 -18.92
N PHE A 700 21.87 18.36 -18.36
CA PHE A 700 22.96 17.40 -18.17
C PHE A 700 22.46 15.95 -18.13
N ILE A 701 23.21 15.03 -18.72
CA ILE A 701 22.88 13.60 -18.76
C ILE A 701 23.87 12.81 -17.89
N VAL A 702 23.36 11.96 -17.00
CA VAL A 702 24.17 10.91 -16.36
C VAL A 702 23.84 9.59 -17.05
N SER A 703 24.78 9.09 -17.84
CA SER A 703 24.61 7.86 -18.61
C SER A 703 25.49 6.73 -18.09
N GLY A 704 25.12 5.49 -18.41
CA GLY A 704 25.88 4.36 -17.93
C GLY A 704 25.36 3.02 -18.40
N SER A 705 25.91 1.96 -17.82
CA SER A 705 25.43 0.60 -18.03
C SER A 705 25.38 -0.15 -16.71
N VAL A 706 24.36 -1.00 -16.58
CA VAL A 706 24.14 -1.89 -15.42
C VAL A 706 24.63 -3.31 -15.80
N TYR A 707 25.53 -3.86 -14.99
CA TYR A 707 26.20 -5.14 -15.22
C TYR A 707 25.89 -6.17 -14.10
N ASP A 708 25.81 -7.46 -14.43
CA ASP A 708 25.77 -8.59 -13.49
C ASP A 708 26.81 -9.65 -13.89
N ASP A 709 27.74 -10.02 -13.00
CA ASP A 709 28.74 -11.10 -13.18
C ASP A 709 29.27 -11.30 -14.63
N GLN A 710 29.65 -10.20 -15.29
CA GLN A 710 30.14 -10.09 -16.68
C GLN A 710 29.12 -10.25 -17.82
N ARG A 711 27.83 -10.19 -17.54
CA ARG A 711 26.74 -10.04 -18.52
C ARG A 711 26.03 -8.70 -18.32
N ARG A 712 25.46 -8.15 -19.40
CA ARG A 712 24.48 -7.05 -19.30
C ARG A 712 23.18 -7.63 -18.72
N ALA A 713 22.41 -6.82 -18.00
CA ALA A 713 21.06 -7.18 -17.52
C ALA A 713 20.29 -7.94 -18.61
N ALA A 714 19.67 -9.07 -18.24
CA ALA A 714 19.01 -9.94 -19.21
C ALA A 714 17.65 -9.35 -19.62
N GLU A 715 17.16 -9.76 -20.80
CA GLU A 715 15.82 -9.43 -21.29
C GLU A 715 14.77 -9.94 -20.27
N GLY A 716 14.07 -9.02 -19.60
CA GLY A 716 13.10 -9.32 -18.54
C GLY A 716 13.43 -8.74 -17.15
N ASP A 717 14.69 -8.37 -16.89
CA ASP A 717 15.08 -7.68 -15.66
C ASP A 717 14.82 -6.18 -15.79
N ARG A 718 13.97 -5.59 -14.92
CA ARG A 718 13.67 -4.15 -14.91
C ARG A 718 14.32 -3.49 -13.70
N TYR A 719 15.21 -2.53 -13.93
CA TYR A 719 15.92 -1.79 -12.89
C TYR A 719 15.65 -0.28 -12.99
N LEU A 720 15.38 0.37 -11.87
CA LEU A 720 15.26 1.82 -11.74
C LEU A 720 16.60 2.40 -11.28
N VAL A 721 17.22 3.22 -12.11
CA VAL A 721 18.42 3.98 -11.77
C VAL A 721 18.00 5.36 -11.28
N THR A 722 18.38 5.71 -10.06
CA THR A 722 18.16 7.03 -9.47
C THR A 722 19.49 7.75 -9.30
N VAL A 723 19.57 8.96 -9.83
CA VAL A 723 20.73 9.85 -9.75
C VAL A 723 20.32 11.09 -8.97
N LYS A 724 21.02 11.37 -7.86
CA LYS A 724 20.82 12.56 -7.03
C LYS A 724 22.09 13.40 -7.00
N ASN A 725 22.01 14.69 -7.33
CA ASN A 725 23.08 15.64 -7.03
C ASN A 725 23.01 15.99 -5.53
N LEU A 726 24.10 15.77 -4.78
CA LEU A 726 24.11 15.96 -3.33
C LEU A 726 24.18 17.42 -2.90
N GLN A 727 24.56 18.34 -3.80
CA GLN A 727 24.64 19.77 -3.53
C GLN A 727 23.35 20.50 -3.91
N THR A 728 22.76 20.18 -5.07
CA THR A 728 21.52 20.84 -5.56
C THR A 728 20.25 20.12 -5.16
N GLU A 729 20.37 18.89 -4.67
CA GLU A 729 19.27 17.94 -4.43
C GLU A 729 18.45 17.55 -5.67
N ALA A 730 18.89 17.94 -6.87
CA ALA A 730 18.24 17.54 -8.11
C ALA A 730 18.27 16.01 -8.27
N VAL A 731 17.11 15.43 -8.62
CA VAL A 731 16.95 13.99 -8.82
C VAL A 731 16.53 13.72 -10.26
N ALA A 732 17.19 12.76 -10.90
CA ALA A 732 16.80 12.20 -12.19
C ALA A 732 16.70 10.68 -12.03
N ILE A 733 15.76 10.09 -12.76
CA ILE A 733 15.55 8.64 -12.77
C ILE A 733 15.50 8.14 -14.21
N ASP A 734 15.94 6.91 -14.42
CA ASP A 734 15.77 6.20 -15.69
C ASP A 734 15.59 4.70 -15.44
N GLU A 735 14.97 3.99 -16.38
CA GLU A 735 14.68 2.56 -16.25
C GLU A 735 15.44 1.71 -17.26
N VAL A 736 16.10 0.66 -16.78
CA VAL A 736 16.90 -0.29 -17.56
C VAL A 736 16.16 -1.61 -17.67
N GLY A 737 15.84 -2.10 -18.87
CA GLY A 737 15.31 -3.46 -19.03
C GLY A 737 14.40 -3.75 -20.23
N SER A 738 13.81 -2.73 -20.87
CA SER A 738 12.81 -2.92 -21.94
C SER A 738 13.40 -3.20 -23.33
N ALA A 739 14.67 -2.87 -23.57
CA ALA A 739 15.33 -2.96 -24.89
C ALA A 739 16.56 -3.91 -24.96
N GLY A 740 16.87 -4.63 -23.87
CA GLY A 740 17.91 -5.66 -23.84
C GLY A 740 19.37 -5.19 -23.91
N ASP A 741 19.68 -3.89 -23.74
CA ASP A 741 21.04 -3.37 -23.87
C ASP A 741 21.72 -2.95 -22.55
N GLY A 742 20.97 -2.91 -21.44
CA GLY A 742 21.49 -2.63 -20.10
C GLY A 742 21.98 -1.18 -19.88
N GLN A 743 21.60 -0.23 -20.74
CA GLN A 743 22.03 1.17 -20.67
C GLN A 743 20.97 2.08 -20.04
N PHE A 744 21.40 3.18 -19.45
CA PHE A 744 20.52 4.25 -18.95
C PHE A 744 21.09 5.64 -19.29
N SER A 745 20.21 6.62 -19.31
CA SER A 745 20.43 8.05 -19.55
C SER A 745 19.50 8.89 -18.66
N ALA A 746 19.88 9.10 -17.39
CA ALA A 746 19.13 9.95 -16.47
C ALA A 746 19.41 11.43 -16.78
N VAL A 747 18.35 12.25 -16.95
CA VAL A 747 18.49 13.63 -17.44
C VAL A 747 18.02 14.66 -16.42
N TRP A 748 18.84 15.68 -16.17
CA TRP A 748 18.44 16.92 -15.48
C TRP A 748 18.30 18.04 -16.49
N VAL A 749 17.19 18.78 -16.45
CA VAL A 749 16.98 20.00 -17.23
C VAL A 749 16.24 21.02 -16.37
N ASP A 750 16.73 22.26 -16.34
CA ASP A 750 15.99 23.40 -15.83
C ASP A 750 15.62 24.33 -16.99
N MET A 751 14.33 24.43 -17.29
CA MET A 751 13.81 25.24 -18.41
C MET A 751 13.94 26.76 -18.18
N SER A 752 14.15 27.20 -16.94
CA SER A 752 14.51 28.59 -16.61
C SER A 752 16.01 28.87 -16.81
N ARG A 753 16.77 27.87 -17.28
CA ARG A 753 18.21 27.90 -17.56
C ARG A 753 19.08 28.12 -16.32
N GLN A 754 18.59 27.73 -15.14
CA GLN A 754 19.41 27.68 -13.95
C GLN A 754 20.32 26.45 -13.96
N SER A 755 21.45 26.54 -13.26
CA SER A 755 22.42 25.44 -13.17
C SER A 755 21.82 24.25 -12.43
N VAL A 756 21.79 23.09 -13.07
CA VAL A 756 21.41 21.81 -12.44
C VAL A 756 22.61 21.05 -11.88
N VAL A 757 23.80 21.31 -12.42
CA VAL A 757 25.07 20.69 -11.99
C VAL A 757 26.26 21.61 -12.27
N ALA A 758 27.26 21.60 -11.38
CA ALA A 758 28.50 22.36 -11.50
C ALA A 758 29.76 21.50 -11.32
N VAL A 759 30.91 22.01 -11.78
CA VAL A 759 32.21 21.37 -11.56
C VAL A 759 32.48 21.25 -10.05
N GLY A 760 32.77 20.03 -9.60
CA GLY A 760 33.06 19.70 -8.21
C GLY A 760 31.86 19.16 -7.43
N ASP A 761 30.64 19.22 -7.99
CA ASP A 761 29.46 18.56 -7.40
C ASP A 761 29.67 17.04 -7.31
N GLU A 762 29.07 16.43 -6.30
CA GLU A 762 29.08 14.99 -6.07
C GLU A 762 27.68 14.42 -6.34
N ILE A 763 27.60 13.49 -7.29
CA ILE A 763 26.36 12.81 -7.64
C ILE A 763 26.33 11.43 -6.98
N GLN A 764 25.17 11.05 -6.46
CA GLN A 764 24.90 9.73 -5.91
C GLN A 764 24.03 8.93 -6.88
N VAL A 765 24.42 7.69 -7.18
CA VAL A 765 23.68 6.81 -8.09
C VAL A 765 23.30 5.51 -7.38
N THR A 766 22.02 5.16 -7.43
CA THR A 766 21.46 3.91 -6.88
C THR A 766 20.67 3.18 -7.95
N VAL A 767 20.74 1.85 -7.94
CA VAL A 767 19.92 0.99 -8.79
C VAL A 767 19.00 0.18 -7.90
N ALA A 768 17.70 0.25 -8.16
CA ALA A 768 16.69 -0.59 -7.53
C ALA A 768 16.09 -1.56 -8.55
N ASP A 769 15.75 -2.76 -8.12
CA ASP A 769 14.96 -3.70 -8.91
C ASP A 769 13.50 -3.24 -8.89
N VAL A 770 12.88 -3.06 -10.06
CA VAL A 770 11.54 -2.46 -10.19
C VAL A 770 10.45 -3.39 -9.64
N THR A 771 10.67 -4.70 -9.70
CA THR A 771 9.72 -5.70 -9.21
C THR A 771 9.74 -5.82 -7.69
N THR A 772 10.92 -5.74 -7.08
CA THR A 772 11.10 -5.94 -5.63
C THR A 772 11.28 -4.64 -4.85
N GLY A 773 11.51 -3.51 -5.52
CA GLY A 773 11.83 -2.21 -4.93
C GLY A 773 13.18 -2.15 -4.20
N LYS A 774 13.96 -3.24 -4.18
CA LYS A 774 15.21 -3.33 -3.42
C LYS A 774 16.36 -2.67 -4.16
N ILE A 775 17.20 -1.92 -3.44
CA ILE A 775 18.48 -1.44 -3.97
C ILE A 775 19.38 -2.65 -4.26
N VAL A 776 19.71 -2.82 -5.53
CA VAL A 776 20.55 -3.90 -6.05
C VAL A 776 21.94 -3.43 -6.44
N SER A 777 22.20 -2.11 -6.50
CA SER A 777 23.55 -1.53 -6.64
C SER A 777 23.58 -0.11 -6.07
N GLY A 778 24.70 0.26 -5.42
CA GLY A 778 24.90 1.57 -4.82
C GLY A 778 24.45 1.68 -3.35
N PRO A 779 24.38 2.90 -2.79
CA PRO A 779 24.68 4.19 -3.44
C PRO A 779 26.16 4.32 -3.80
N MET A 780 26.47 4.62 -5.07
CA MET A 780 27.82 5.03 -5.48
C MET A 780 27.90 6.55 -5.58
N THR A 781 29.08 7.14 -5.35
CA THR A 781 29.31 8.57 -5.54
C THR A 781 30.29 8.83 -6.67
N HIS A 782 30.06 9.92 -7.43
CA HIS A 782 30.92 10.36 -8.53
C HIS A 782 31.04 11.89 -8.51
N GLN A 783 32.24 12.41 -8.68
CA GLN A 783 32.49 13.85 -8.69
C GLN A 783 32.55 14.40 -10.12
N ILE A 784 31.79 15.47 -10.38
CA ILE A 784 31.67 16.08 -11.71
C ILE A 784 32.93 16.88 -12.07
N GLY A 785 33.54 16.52 -13.20
CA GLY A 785 34.73 17.16 -13.76
C GLY A 785 34.43 18.30 -14.74
N VAL A 786 35.50 19.00 -15.14
CA VAL A 786 35.42 20.07 -16.15
C VAL A 786 35.03 19.52 -17.52
N ASP A 787 35.56 18.36 -17.89
CA ASP A 787 35.29 17.73 -19.18
C ASP A 787 33.82 17.28 -19.27
N ASP A 788 33.24 16.81 -18.16
CA ASP A 788 31.83 16.39 -18.10
C ASP A 788 30.88 17.56 -18.41
N ILE A 789 31.12 18.74 -17.81
CA ILE A 789 30.35 19.96 -18.09
C ILE A 789 30.48 20.38 -19.56
N GLN A 790 31.66 20.25 -20.16
CA GLN A 790 31.86 20.58 -21.57
C GLN A 790 31.11 19.63 -22.51
N LEU A 791 30.97 18.36 -22.12
CA LEU A 791 30.24 17.36 -22.87
C LEU A 791 28.73 17.40 -22.60
N ALA A 792 28.30 18.07 -21.53
CA ALA A 792 26.95 18.03 -20.97
C ALA A 792 26.48 16.62 -20.55
N TYR A 793 27.43 15.72 -20.28
CA TYR A 793 27.15 14.42 -19.71
C TYR A 793 28.34 13.86 -18.94
N THR A 794 28.08 12.93 -18.02
CA THR A 794 29.10 12.06 -17.41
C THR A 794 28.69 10.60 -17.52
N LYS A 795 29.67 9.70 -17.37
CA LYS A 795 29.49 8.26 -17.47
C LYS A 795 29.79 7.56 -16.15
N VAL A 796 28.88 6.68 -15.73
CA VAL A 796 29.08 5.79 -14.59
C VAL A 796 28.88 4.33 -14.97
N ALA A 797 29.57 3.42 -14.27
CA ALA A 797 29.40 1.98 -14.45
C ALA A 797 28.83 1.39 -13.16
N LEU A 798 27.71 0.67 -13.27
CA LEU A 798 26.96 0.13 -12.13
C LEU A 798 27.03 -1.39 -12.14
N GLN A 799 27.55 -1.97 -11.05
CA GLN A 799 27.65 -3.42 -10.89
C GLN A 799 26.59 -3.89 -9.90
N LEU A 800 25.65 -4.70 -10.37
CA LEU A 800 24.65 -5.36 -9.53
C LEU A 800 25.34 -6.22 -8.47
N GLY A 801 24.85 -6.13 -7.24
CA GLY A 801 25.41 -6.78 -6.05
C GLY A 801 26.39 -5.92 -5.24
N ASP A 802 26.83 -4.77 -5.76
CA ASP A 802 27.62 -3.79 -4.99
C ASP A 802 26.71 -2.89 -4.15
N ILE A 803 26.05 -3.53 -3.18
CA ILE A 803 25.19 -2.88 -2.17
C ILE A 803 26.07 -2.46 -0.99
N ILE A 804 26.05 -1.18 -0.65
CA ILE A 804 26.71 -0.64 0.54
C ILE A 804 25.74 -0.76 1.73
N PRO A 805 26.03 -1.62 2.74
CA PRO A 805 25.15 -1.78 3.89
C PRO A 805 25.26 -0.58 4.86
N GLU A 806 24.18 -0.20 5.52
CA GLU A 806 24.21 0.92 6.49
C GLU A 806 25.06 0.65 7.74
N LYS A 807 25.28 -0.63 8.09
CA LYS A 807 25.99 -1.03 9.31
C LYS A 807 27.01 -2.11 9.02
N THR A 808 28.20 -1.96 9.58
CA THR A 808 29.19 -3.04 9.66
C THR A 808 28.68 -4.12 10.62
N LEU A 809 28.64 -5.38 10.19
CA LEU A 809 28.24 -6.50 11.05
C LEU A 809 28.95 -7.81 10.69
N LEU A 810 29.11 -8.67 11.68
CA LEU A 810 29.50 -10.07 11.54
C LEU A 810 28.24 -10.94 11.62
N ALA A 811 27.94 -11.69 10.56
CA ALA A 811 26.77 -12.55 10.49
C ALA A 811 27.06 -13.96 11.00
N GLN A 812 26.01 -14.75 11.20
CA GLN A 812 26.14 -16.13 11.70
C GLN A 812 26.78 -17.02 10.62
N ASN A 813 27.83 -17.77 11.00
CA ASN A 813 28.45 -18.74 10.11
C ASN A 813 27.43 -19.79 9.63
N TYR A 814 27.58 -20.27 8.39
CA TYR A 814 26.71 -21.30 7.82
C TYR A 814 27.53 -22.39 7.11
N PRO A 815 27.15 -23.68 7.24
CA PRO A 815 26.18 -24.19 8.21
C PRO A 815 26.66 -23.96 9.66
N ASN A 816 25.75 -24.03 10.65
CA ASN A 816 26.06 -24.05 12.08
C ASN A 816 24.99 -24.85 12.84
N PRO A 817 25.30 -26.02 13.46
CA PRO A 817 26.63 -26.64 13.53
C PRO A 817 27.21 -27.01 12.16
N PHE A 818 28.55 -27.03 12.05
CA PHE A 818 29.25 -27.34 10.80
C PHE A 818 30.11 -28.60 10.91
N ASN A 819 30.39 -29.25 9.78
CA ASN A 819 31.20 -30.47 9.67
C ASN A 819 31.93 -30.61 8.33
N PRO A 820 33.27 -30.53 8.27
CA PRO A 820 34.14 -29.66 9.06
C PRO A 820 34.25 -28.26 8.44
N GLU A 821 33.45 -27.93 7.43
CA GLU A 821 33.55 -26.69 6.65
C GLU A 821 32.41 -25.71 6.93
N THR A 822 32.73 -24.42 6.98
CA THR A 822 31.76 -23.33 7.18
C THR A 822 32.22 -22.04 6.50
N TRP A 823 31.27 -21.17 6.22
CA TRP A 823 31.50 -19.81 5.72
C TRP A 823 31.12 -18.82 6.80
N ILE A 824 31.94 -17.79 6.99
CA ILE A 824 31.76 -16.71 7.96
C ILE A 824 31.40 -15.44 7.18
N PRO A 825 30.09 -15.14 7.05
CA PRO A 825 29.61 -13.96 6.37
C PRO A 825 29.79 -12.69 7.21
N TYR A 826 30.07 -11.58 6.56
CA TYR A 826 30.17 -10.25 7.18
C TYR A 826 29.77 -9.17 6.19
N GLN A 827 29.61 -7.94 6.67
CA GLN A 827 29.37 -6.78 5.82
C GLN A 827 30.07 -5.56 6.40
N LEU A 828 30.46 -4.61 5.56
CA LEU A 828 31.21 -3.40 5.92
C LEU A 828 30.44 -2.17 5.45
N ALA A 829 30.07 -1.27 6.36
CA ALA A 829 29.42 0.00 5.99
C ALA A 829 30.40 1.03 5.41
N GLU A 830 31.67 0.92 5.77
CA GLU A 830 32.75 1.77 5.27
C GLU A 830 33.93 0.87 4.87
N SER A 831 34.69 1.31 3.87
CA SER A 831 35.94 0.63 3.49
C SER A 831 36.91 0.65 4.66
N ALA A 832 37.57 -0.49 4.92
CA ALA A 832 38.43 -0.65 6.08
C ALA A 832 39.77 -1.28 5.72
N ASP A 833 40.84 -0.70 6.26
CA ASP A 833 42.16 -1.31 6.28
C ASP A 833 42.25 -2.42 7.35
N ASN A 834 43.11 -3.41 7.08
CA ASN A 834 43.47 -4.47 8.03
C ASN A 834 42.27 -5.27 8.58
N VAL A 835 41.29 -5.58 7.73
CA VAL A 835 40.17 -6.45 8.12
C VAL A 835 40.71 -7.84 8.49
N THR A 836 40.35 -8.31 9.69
CA THR A 836 40.77 -9.63 10.19
C THR A 836 39.62 -10.41 10.79
N ILE A 837 39.62 -11.72 10.56
CA ILE A 837 38.77 -12.67 11.30
C ILE A 837 39.66 -13.56 12.16
N ARG A 838 39.40 -13.60 13.47
CA ARG A 838 40.11 -14.46 14.44
C ARG A 838 39.16 -15.49 15.00
N ILE A 839 39.62 -16.74 15.09
CA ILE A 839 38.88 -17.85 15.68
C ILE A 839 39.55 -18.24 17.00
N PHE A 840 38.74 -18.44 18.04
CA PHE A 840 39.14 -18.82 19.38
C PHE A 840 38.41 -20.08 19.84
N ASP A 841 39.04 -20.86 20.71
CA ASP A 841 38.39 -21.98 21.40
C ASP A 841 37.53 -21.52 22.59
N ALA A 842 36.86 -22.46 23.26
CA ALA A 842 36.02 -22.17 24.42
C ALA A 842 36.77 -21.59 25.64
N LYS A 843 38.11 -21.66 25.67
CA LYS A 843 38.97 -21.07 26.70
C LYS A 843 39.51 -19.70 26.29
N GLY A 844 39.16 -19.20 25.11
CA GLY A 844 39.65 -17.95 24.54
C GLY A 844 41.05 -18.06 23.92
N GLN A 845 41.57 -19.26 23.71
CA GLN A 845 42.86 -19.45 23.03
C GLN A 845 42.69 -19.27 21.52
N LEU A 846 43.59 -18.51 20.89
CA LEU A 846 43.58 -18.28 19.45
C LEU A 846 43.84 -19.58 18.69
N VAL A 847 42.94 -19.92 17.78
CA VAL A 847 42.96 -21.13 16.95
C VAL A 847 43.43 -20.82 15.54
N ARG A 848 42.95 -19.73 14.95
CA ARG A 848 43.28 -19.32 13.57
C ARG A 848 43.01 -17.85 13.32
N THR A 849 43.86 -17.22 12.51
CA THR A 849 43.67 -15.85 12.01
C THR A 849 43.55 -15.83 10.49
N PHE A 850 42.60 -15.04 9.97
CA PHE A 850 42.46 -14.69 8.57
C PHE A 850 42.75 -13.21 8.39
N HIS A 851 43.82 -12.89 7.67
CA HIS A 851 44.17 -11.51 7.31
C HIS A 851 43.57 -11.19 5.93
N LEU A 852 42.48 -10.43 5.93
CA LEU A 852 41.77 -10.06 4.69
C LEU A 852 42.32 -8.78 4.06
N GLY A 853 43.05 -7.97 4.84
CA GLY A 853 43.69 -6.73 4.36
C GLY A 853 42.68 -5.60 4.17
N TYR A 854 42.94 -4.74 3.19
CA TYR A 854 41.97 -3.72 2.75
C TYR A 854 40.75 -4.38 2.13
N LYS A 855 39.56 -3.90 2.51
CA LYS A 855 38.28 -4.30 1.94
C LYS A 855 37.39 -3.08 1.73
N ASP A 856 36.79 -2.99 0.55
CA ASP A 856 35.78 -1.97 0.25
C ASP A 856 34.51 -2.19 1.08
N ALA A 857 33.75 -1.11 1.30
CA ALA A 857 32.40 -1.21 1.85
C ALA A 857 31.54 -2.14 0.98
N GLY A 858 30.70 -2.97 1.62
CA GLY A 858 29.85 -3.92 0.89
C GLY A 858 29.47 -5.17 1.69
N MET A 859 28.70 -6.03 1.03
CA MET A 859 28.22 -7.30 1.59
C MET A 859 29.12 -8.49 1.20
N TYR A 860 29.59 -9.24 2.20
CA TYR A 860 30.44 -10.43 2.06
C TYR A 860 29.70 -11.68 2.57
N LEU A 861 28.48 -11.91 2.07
CA LEU A 861 27.55 -12.90 2.63
C LEU A 861 27.59 -14.27 1.93
N ASN A 862 27.83 -14.31 0.62
CA ASN A 862 27.81 -15.55 -0.16
C ASN A 862 29.15 -16.32 -0.09
N ARG A 863 29.16 -17.58 -0.54
CA ARG A 863 30.36 -18.45 -0.47
C ARG A 863 31.57 -17.92 -1.24
N GLY A 864 31.35 -17.07 -2.26
CA GLY A 864 32.42 -16.47 -3.06
C GLY A 864 33.13 -15.30 -2.37
N ARG A 865 32.45 -14.59 -1.45
CA ARG A 865 32.97 -13.41 -0.75
C ARG A 865 33.20 -13.63 0.75
N ALA A 866 32.49 -14.57 1.38
CA ALA A 866 32.61 -14.89 2.81
C ALA A 866 33.92 -15.60 3.15
N VAL A 867 34.35 -15.52 4.42
CA VAL A 867 35.57 -16.22 4.85
C VAL A 867 35.29 -17.71 5.02
N TYR A 868 36.02 -18.54 4.29
CA TYR A 868 35.93 -19.99 4.39
C TYR A 868 36.85 -20.54 5.49
N TRP A 869 36.30 -21.42 6.34
CA TRP A 869 37.06 -22.17 7.32
C TRP A 869 36.74 -23.67 7.28
N ASN A 870 37.79 -24.49 7.31
CA ASN A 870 37.73 -25.95 7.20
C ASN A 870 38.00 -26.70 8.51
N GLY A 871 37.78 -26.04 9.66
CA GLY A 871 37.96 -26.66 10.97
C GLY A 871 39.42 -27.01 11.30
N ARG A 872 40.39 -26.25 10.77
CA ARG A 872 41.83 -26.42 11.07
C ARG A 872 42.42 -25.21 11.78
N ASN A 873 43.37 -25.44 12.69
CA ASN A 873 44.16 -24.41 13.37
C ASN A 873 45.26 -23.81 12.46
N GLU A 874 46.07 -22.88 12.99
CA GLU A 874 47.19 -22.28 12.23
C GLU A 874 48.26 -23.28 11.78
N ALA A 875 48.47 -24.38 12.52
CA ALA A 875 49.38 -25.45 12.14
C ALA A 875 48.80 -26.41 11.06
N GLY A 876 47.56 -26.17 10.63
CA GLY A 876 46.85 -27.03 9.66
C GLY A 876 46.26 -28.30 10.26
N GLU A 877 46.30 -28.46 11.59
CA GLU A 877 45.74 -29.61 12.29
C GLU A 877 44.23 -29.44 12.48
N ALA A 878 43.48 -30.54 12.40
CA ALA A 878 42.03 -30.50 12.61
C ALA A 878 41.71 -30.24 14.09
N VAL A 879 40.79 -29.32 14.35
CA VAL A 879 40.37 -28.99 15.72
C VAL A 879 39.32 -29.98 16.24
N ALA A 880 39.14 -30.04 17.56
CA ALA A 880 38.21 -30.95 18.23
C ALA A 880 36.74 -30.52 18.04
N ASN A 881 35.80 -31.45 18.22
CA ASN A 881 34.39 -31.09 18.30
C ASN A 881 34.15 -30.15 19.49
N GLY A 882 33.31 -29.13 19.32
CA GLY A 882 33.02 -28.20 20.39
C GLY A 882 32.60 -26.82 19.93
N VAL A 883 32.52 -25.92 20.90
CA VAL A 883 32.15 -24.51 20.70
C VAL A 883 33.41 -23.70 20.41
N TYR A 884 33.34 -22.89 19.36
CA TYR A 884 34.34 -21.92 18.96
C TYR A 884 33.72 -20.53 18.87
N PHE A 885 34.55 -19.51 19.00
CA PHE A 885 34.15 -18.12 18.83
C PHE A 885 34.95 -17.51 17.68
N TYR A 886 34.31 -16.70 16.85
CA TYR A 886 34.97 -15.97 15.78
C TYR A 886 34.68 -14.49 15.89
N GLN A 887 35.70 -13.67 15.62
CA GLN A 887 35.66 -12.23 15.81
C GLN A 887 36.10 -11.53 14.53
N LEU A 888 35.31 -10.55 14.10
CA LEU A 888 35.65 -9.61 13.03
C LEU A 888 36.25 -8.35 13.65
N GLN A 889 37.36 -7.89 13.09
CA GLN A 889 37.94 -6.57 13.33
C GLN A 889 38.00 -5.83 12.00
N ALA A 890 37.38 -4.65 11.91
CA ALA A 890 37.45 -3.74 10.76
C ALA A 890 37.51 -2.29 11.27
N GLY A 891 38.65 -1.62 11.15
CA GLY A 891 38.85 -0.30 11.78
C GLY A 891 38.60 -0.35 13.30
N SER A 892 37.70 0.50 13.81
CA SER A 892 37.27 0.52 15.22
C SER A 892 36.22 -0.55 15.57
N PHE A 893 35.61 -1.19 14.57
CA PHE A 893 34.54 -2.16 14.76
C PHE A 893 35.09 -3.52 15.21
N VAL A 894 34.51 -4.07 16.28
CA VAL A 894 34.80 -5.41 16.80
C VAL A 894 33.51 -6.12 17.15
N GLN A 895 33.27 -7.30 16.56
CA GLN A 895 32.12 -8.13 16.92
C GLN A 895 32.53 -9.60 16.97
N THR A 896 32.00 -10.33 17.96
CA THR A 896 32.28 -11.75 18.19
C THR A 896 30.99 -12.57 18.12
N LYS A 897 31.02 -13.73 17.47
CA LYS A 897 29.92 -14.70 17.42
C LYS A 897 30.39 -16.11 17.76
N LYS A 898 29.43 -16.98 18.09
CA LYS A 898 29.63 -18.38 18.45
C LYS A 898 29.39 -19.30 17.24
N MET A 899 30.20 -20.33 17.07
CA MET A 899 29.97 -21.43 16.13
C MET A 899 30.22 -22.80 16.79
N VAL A 900 29.62 -23.85 16.24
CA VAL A 900 29.69 -25.21 16.80
C VAL A 900 30.21 -26.17 15.73
N LEU A 901 31.34 -26.82 16.00
CA LEU A 901 31.88 -27.90 15.17
C LEU A 901 31.36 -29.24 15.70
N LEU A 902 30.66 -29.98 14.85
CA LEU A 902 30.18 -31.35 15.13
C LEU A 902 30.66 -32.27 14.00
N LYS A 903 31.70 -33.08 14.27
CA LYS A 903 32.11 -34.17 13.39
C LYS A 903 31.22 -35.39 13.49
#